data_AF-A0A076H669-F1
#
_entry.id   AF-A0A076H669-F1
#
_cell.length_a   1.000
_cell.length_b   1.000
_cell.length_c   1.000
_cell.angle_alpha   90.00
_cell.angle_beta   90.00
_cell.angle_gamma   90.00
#
_symmetry.space_group_name_H-M   'P 1'
#
loop_
_entity.id
_entity.type
_entity.pdbx_description
1 polymer ?
#
loop_
_entity_poly.entity_id
_entity_poly.type
_entity_poly.pdbx_seq_one_letter_code
_entity_poly.pdbx_strand_id
1 'polypeptide(L)'
;MKPNDTLLTAERRQWFRLVLASWMEQLQSWATAGQSRAEPWLWQVVDATWEAFDRQVSLQPLLDALSQGQWASLPSISVVSPSSLPGALAAYAAANGDHLSGQILLRADWLSQATAEDVLEHLNHELGHHLDALLRPDDSPGDEGIHFATALQSSDDPSFPISRVRDEGVWWAGDQRVPVEQASLIRREPLPVASPGRTDQEQRNRAAFAALKSDGSVVAWGDPDSGGDISRVAERLNGDVVQIFSSAGAFTALKADGSIVSWGDSGSGGVIPPSLLADLDETVVRLASNDFAFAAVTETGAVVSWGDASNGGYSRAFEDQLSRGVVEVFASQSAFAALKQDGSVVTWGRDSAGGDSSAVSDELSGGVVEIVSTDSAFAALKDDGSVVSWGNPAAGGNSNPVAEQLSSGVASITANNSAFAALLQDGSITSWGNRFSGGRLPSSVNEALGTGASTITASSQAFAALGNDGSVATWGHPDTGGNSNAVTGQLAADVVSLTANETAFAALKRDGSVVSWGNASGGGDSSTVSGQLQSDVLSLAASDAAFTALKTDGSVVSWGDAESGGLSPTLMEPLAAPVNEVIANDRAFAARLADGSVISWGDAVAGGDSSSVVDQLQADVVGFADPFHDDVLQLLPDPGVLDFDGDTVVNPLSDHLVLAAALDQRPAPDPLIGGGIDTQRLDLDGDAVVGEVDAEILLRFSFGTFPNSALTQDLPVERPEAVIWQQLLELQSF
;
A
#
# COMPACT_ATOMS: atom_id res chain seq x y z
N MET A 1 -21.00 -29.29 -9.53
CA MET A 1 -21.39 -30.08 -8.33
C MET A 1 -22.08 -31.39 -8.73
N LYS A 2 -21.56 -32.54 -8.27
CA LYS A 2 -22.16 -33.87 -8.51
C LYS A 2 -23.44 -34.05 -7.65
N PRO A 3 -24.47 -34.80 -8.07
CA PRO A 3 -25.79 -34.77 -7.41
C PRO A 3 -25.86 -35.29 -5.95
N ASN A 4 -24.86 -36.03 -5.49
CA ASN A 4 -24.88 -36.77 -4.22
C ASN A 4 -23.86 -36.25 -3.20
N ASP A 5 -23.47 -34.98 -3.28
CA ASP A 5 -22.47 -34.42 -2.37
C ASP A 5 -23.02 -34.24 -0.95
N THR A 6 -22.62 -35.12 -0.02
CA THR A 6 -23.12 -35.16 1.36
C THR A 6 -22.38 -34.23 2.32
N LEU A 7 -21.33 -33.55 1.87
CA LEU A 7 -20.47 -32.73 2.74
C LEU A 7 -21.10 -31.38 3.14
N LEU A 8 -22.16 -30.95 2.43
CA LEU A 8 -22.90 -29.71 2.71
C LEU A 8 -24.35 -30.00 3.14
N THR A 9 -24.98 -29.05 3.84
CA THR A 9 -26.43 -29.10 4.14
C THR A 9 -27.27 -28.87 2.88
N ALA A 10 -28.56 -29.23 2.91
CA ALA A 10 -29.45 -29.03 1.77
C ALA A 10 -29.65 -27.54 1.44
N GLU A 11 -29.77 -26.71 2.47
CA GLU A 11 -29.90 -25.25 2.37
C GLU A 11 -28.63 -24.63 1.79
N ARG A 12 -27.44 -25.03 2.29
CA ARG A 12 -26.17 -24.50 1.78
C ARG A 12 -25.89 -24.93 0.33
N ARG A 13 -26.27 -26.15 -0.07
CA ARG A 13 -26.26 -26.56 -1.50
C ARG A 13 -27.22 -25.74 -2.36
N GLN A 14 -28.32 -25.23 -1.82
CA GLN A 14 -29.23 -24.35 -2.56
C GLN A 14 -28.66 -22.94 -2.67
N TRP A 15 -28.15 -22.38 -1.57
CA TRP A 15 -27.44 -21.10 -1.54
C TRP A 15 -26.27 -21.08 -2.54
N PHE A 16 -25.41 -22.09 -2.53
CA PHE A 16 -24.25 -22.15 -3.42
C PHE A 16 -24.63 -22.20 -4.91
N ARG A 17 -25.80 -22.76 -5.26
CA ARG A 17 -26.31 -22.71 -6.65
C ARG A 17 -26.71 -21.29 -7.08
N LEU A 18 -27.11 -20.43 -6.16
CA LEU A 18 -27.38 -19.02 -6.44
C LEU A 18 -26.07 -18.24 -6.65
N VAL A 19 -25.06 -18.51 -5.81
CA VAL A 19 -23.71 -17.93 -6.00
C VAL A 19 -23.12 -18.35 -7.35
N LEU A 20 -23.23 -19.63 -7.72
CA LEU A 20 -22.80 -20.11 -9.05
C LEU A 20 -23.58 -19.49 -10.21
N ALA A 21 -24.85 -19.11 -10.02
CA ALA A 21 -25.61 -18.39 -11.05
C ALA A 21 -25.09 -16.95 -11.20
N SER A 22 -24.82 -16.25 -10.09
CA SER A 22 -24.20 -14.92 -10.09
C SER A 22 -22.82 -14.94 -10.74
N TRP A 23 -22.02 -15.98 -10.49
CA TRP A 23 -20.72 -16.19 -11.10
C TRP A 23 -20.81 -16.35 -12.62
N MET A 24 -21.77 -17.15 -13.09
CA MET A 24 -22.04 -17.31 -14.52
C MET A 24 -22.49 -15.99 -15.17
N GLU A 25 -23.33 -15.20 -14.51
CA GLU A 25 -23.74 -13.88 -15.00
C GLU A 25 -22.55 -12.90 -15.10
N GLN A 26 -21.65 -12.89 -14.12
CA GLN A 26 -20.39 -12.11 -14.16
C GLN A 26 -19.52 -12.51 -15.38
N LEU A 27 -19.28 -13.80 -15.57
CA LEU A 27 -18.48 -14.32 -16.70
C LEU A 27 -19.13 -14.05 -18.07
N GLN A 28 -20.46 -14.07 -18.16
CA GLN A 28 -21.17 -13.72 -19.40
C GLN A 28 -21.03 -12.23 -19.74
N SER A 29 -21.16 -11.36 -18.73
CA SER A 29 -21.00 -9.91 -18.88
C SER A 29 -19.58 -9.58 -19.36
N TRP A 30 -18.57 -10.13 -18.69
CA TRP A 30 -17.15 -10.03 -19.05
C TRP A 30 -16.86 -10.45 -20.50
N ALA A 31 -17.32 -11.64 -20.90
CA ALA A 31 -17.11 -12.15 -22.25
C ALA A 31 -17.81 -11.29 -23.33
N THR A 32 -18.96 -10.70 -23.00
CA THR A 32 -19.71 -9.81 -23.91
C THR A 32 -19.01 -8.45 -24.05
N ALA A 33 -18.50 -7.89 -22.95
CA ALA A 33 -17.70 -6.66 -22.97
C ALA A 33 -16.43 -6.82 -23.81
N GLY A 34 -15.72 -7.95 -23.67
CA GLY A 34 -14.50 -8.28 -24.42
C GLY A 34 -14.67 -8.32 -25.94
N GLN A 35 -15.83 -8.78 -26.45
CA GLN A 35 -16.11 -8.83 -27.89
C GLN A 35 -16.35 -7.44 -28.53
N SER A 36 -16.57 -6.39 -27.74
CA SER A 36 -16.94 -5.06 -28.23
C SER A 36 -15.76 -4.12 -28.51
N ARG A 37 -14.56 -4.42 -27.97
CA ARG A 37 -13.38 -3.54 -28.06
C ARG A 37 -12.47 -3.97 -29.23
N ALA A 38 -11.98 -3.00 -30.01
CA ALA A 38 -11.35 -3.25 -31.32
C ALA A 38 -9.94 -3.87 -31.26
N GLU A 39 -9.28 -3.77 -30.12
CA GLU A 39 -8.24 -4.70 -29.65
C GLU A 39 -8.79 -5.24 -28.32
N PRO A 40 -8.86 -6.58 -28.10
CA PRO A 40 -9.33 -7.10 -26.83
C PRO A 40 -8.38 -6.65 -25.71
N TRP A 41 -8.90 -5.85 -24.78
CA TRP A 41 -8.24 -5.45 -23.53
C TRP A 41 -7.69 -6.66 -22.73
N LEU A 42 -8.29 -7.83 -22.92
CA LEU A 42 -7.79 -9.12 -22.46
C LEU A 42 -6.32 -9.37 -22.87
N TRP A 43 -5.93 -9.00 -24.09
CA TRP A 43 -4.53 -9.08 -24.54
C TRP A 43 -3.63 -8.06 -23.85
N GLN A 44 -4.17 -6.93 -23.38
CA GLN A 44 -3.39 -5.95 -22.61
C GLN A 44 -3.15 -6.48 -21.18
N VAL A 45 -4.13 -7.15 -20.56
CA VAL A 45 -3.93 -7.86 -19.29
C VAL A 45 -2.96 -9.03 -19.47
N VAL A 46 -3.14 -9.86 -20.50
CA VAL A 46 -2.22 -10.97 -20.85
C VAL A 46 -0.79 -10.46 -21.10
N ASP A 47 -0.60 -9.44 -21.94
CA ASP A 47 0.73 -8.89 -22.26
C ASP A 47 1.38 -8.16 -21.06
N ALA A 48 0.59 -7.66 -20.10
CA ALA A 48 1.09 -7.00 -18.89
C ALA A 48 1.43 -7.97 -17.75
N THR A 49 0.65 -9.04 -17.59
CA THR A 49 0.77 -9.99 -16.47
C THR A 49 1.62 -11.21 -16.81
N TRP A 50 1.67 -11.65 -18.07
CA TRP A 50 2.29 -12.91 -18.49
C TRP A 50 3.41 -12.67 -19.51
N GLU A 51 4.68 -12.77 -19.07
CA GLU A 51 5.84 -12.51 -19.94
C GLU A 51 5.87 -13.46 -21.17
N ALA A 52 5.87 -12.87 -22.37
CA ALA A 52 6.20 -13.52 -23.65
C ALA A 52 5.40 -14.79 -24.01
N PHE A 53 4.10 -14.61 -24.22
CA PHE A 53 3.14 -15.69 -24.55
C PHE A 53 3.33 -16.37 -25.94
N ASP A 54 3.05 -17.68 -26.07
CA ASP A 54 2.94 -18.35 -27.39
C ASP A 54 1.59 -18.04 -28.05
N ARG A 55 1.62 -17.07 -28.98
CA ARG A 55 0.46 -16.54 -29.74
C ARG A 55 -0.30 -17.57 -30.61
N GLN A 56 -0.04 -18.87 -30.47
CA GLN A 56 -0.75 -19.96 -31.15
C GLN A 56 -2.05 -20.40 -30.43
N VAL A 57 -2.19 -20.18 -29.12
CA VAL A 57 -3.42 -20.51 -28.39
C VAL A 57 -4.38 -19.31 -28.41
N SER A 58 -5.62 -19.52 -28.86
CA SER A 58 -6.64 -18.48 -28.92
C SER A 58 -7.71 -18.69 -27.85
N LEU A 59 -7.95 -17.66 -27.02
CA LEU A 59 -9.03 -17.62 -26.04
C LEU A 59 -10.41 -17.32 -26.68
N GLN A 60 -10.47 -16.91 -27.95
CA GLN A 60 -11.72 -16.53 -28.61
C GLN A 60 -12.83 -17.60 -28.52
N PRO A 61 -12.56 -18.91 -28.70
CA PRO A 61 -13.60 -19.94 -28.56
C PRO A 61 -14.18 -20.04 -27.15
N LEU A 62 -13.42 -19.68 -26.11
CA LEU A 62 -13.90 -19.63 -24.73
C LEU A 62 -14.78 -18.39 -24.51
N LEU A 63 -14.34 -17.21 -24.99
CA LEU A 63 -15.14 -15.98 -24.93
C LEU A 63 -16.46 -16.11 -25.69
N ASP A 64 -16.44 -16.75 -26.86
CA ASP A 64 -17.63 -17.04 -27.67
C ASP A 64 -18.57 -18.03 -26.97
N ALA A 65 -18.03 -18.99 -26.21
CA ALA A 65 -18.84 -19.89 -25.39
C ALA A 65 -19.48 -19.17 -24.20
N LEU A 66 -18.70 -18.39 -23.44
CA LEU A 66 -19.16 -17.68 -22.24
C LEU A 66 -20.20 -16.59 -22.56
N SER A 67 -19.97 -15.78 -23.59
CA SER A 67 -20.95 -14.78 -24.08
C SER A 67 -22.29 -15.40 -24.49
N GLN A 68 -22.27 -16.65 -24.99
CA GLN A 68 -23.46 -17.43 -25.36
C GLN A 68 -24.05 -18.25 -24.19
N GLY A 69 -23.51 -18.14 -22.98
CA GLY A 69 -23.95 -18.91 -21.80
C GLY A 69 -23.66 -20.42 -21.90
N GLN A 70 -22.59 -20.80 -22.61
CA GLN A 70 -22.18 -22.20 -22.83
C GLN A 70 -21.10 -22.62 -21.84
N TRP A 71 -21.53 -23.03 -20.64
CA TRP A 71 -20.64 -23.34 -19.50
C TRP A 71 -19.82 -24.64 -19.61
N ALA A 72 -19.90 -25.36 -20.74
CA ALA A 72 -19.27 -26.67 -20.91
C ALA A 72 -17.73 -26.61 -21.05
N SER A 73 -17.19 -25.42 -21.30
CA SER A 73 -15.75 -25.14 -21.37
C SER A 73 -15.13 -24.74 -20.03
N LEU A 74 -15.92 -24.52 -18.98
CA LEU A 74 -15.40 -24.19 -17.64
C LEU A 74 -14.95 -25.46 -16.88
N PRO A 75 -13.94 -25.37 -16.01
CA PRO A 75 -13.52 -26.48 -15.16
C PRO A 75 -14.64 -26.89 -14.21
N SER A 76 -14.81 -28.20 -13.99
CA SER A 76 -15.94 -28.68 -13.19
C SER A 76 -15.67 -28.55 -11.70
N ILE A 77 -16.60 -27.97 -10.94
CA ILE A 77 -16.43 -27.76 -9.49
C ILE A 77 -16.83 -29.01 -8.67
N SER A 78 -15.91 -29.46 -7.82
CA SER A 78 -16.07 -30.55 -6.83
C SER A 78 -15.86 -30.00 -5.41
N VAL A 79 -16.72 -30.36 -4.45
CA VAL A 79 -16.53 -30.05 -3.03
C VAL A 79 -15.82 -31.23 -2.36
N VAL A 80 -14.81 -30.94 -1.53
CA VAL A 80 -13.92 -31.96 -0.97
C VAL A 80 -13.80 -31.84 0.55
N SER A 81 -13.37 -32.93 1.20
CA SER A 81 -13.19 -32.96 2.66
C SER A 81 -12.03 -32.06 3.11
N PRO A 82 -11.99 -31.57 4.36
CA PRO A 82 -10.88 -30.76 4.85
C PRO A 82 -9.51 -31.46 4.75
N SER A 83 -9.48 -32.78 4.97
CA SER A 83 -8.29 -33.63 4.76
C SER A 83 -7.82 -33.76 3.31
N SER A 84 -8.59 -33.27 2.34
CA SER A 84 -8.24 -33.28 0.91
C SER A 84 -7.59 -31.98 0.43
N LEU A 85 -7.70 -30.88 1.20
CA LEU A 85 -7.06 -29.58 0.95
C LEU A 85 -6.46 -29.04 2.27
N PRO A 86 -5.43 -29.70 2.84
CA PRO A 86 -4.76 -29.20 4.03
C PRO A 86 -4.05 -27.88 3.71
N GLY A 87 -4.48 -26.78 4.33
CA GLY A 87 -3.87 -25.46 4.15
C GLY A 87 -4.42 -24.60 3.02
N ALA A 88 -5.43 -25.05 2.26
CA ALA A 88 -6.06 -24.24 1.20
C ALA A 88 -7.60 -24.25 1.32
N LEU A 89 -8.28 -23.21 0.85
CA LEU A 89 -9.75 -23.08 0.88
C LEU A 89 -10.39 -23.53 -0.45
N ALA A 90 -9.71 -23.20 -1.55
CA ALA A 90 -9.93 -23.71 -2.89
C ALA A 90 -8.59 -24.20 -3.49
N ALA A 91 -8.64 -24.90 -4.63
CA ALA A 91 -7.49 -25.19 -5.49
C ALA A 91 -7.93 -25.67 -6.89
N TYR A 92 -7.19 -25.30 -7.94
CA TYR A 92 -7.32 -25.85 -9.27
C TYR A 92 -6.41 -27.08 -9.43
N ALA A 93 -7.02 -28.21 -9.79
CA ALA A 93 -6.31 -29.47 -9.97
C ALA A 93 -5.77 -29.60 -11.41
N ALA A 94 -4.55 -29.12 -11.65
CA ALA A 94 -3.82 -29.31 -12.89
C ALA A 94 -3.66 -30.80 -13.29
N ALA A 95 -3.33 -31.05 -14.57
CA ALA A 95 -3.53 -32.35 -15.23
C ALA A 95 -2.57 -33.48 -14.80
N ASN A 96 -2.78 -34.03 -13.60
CA ASN A 96 -1.90 -35.03 -12.96
C ASN A 96 -2.36 -36.51 -13.10
N GLY A 97 -3.38 -36.79 -13.92
CA GLY A 97 -3.78 -38.16 -14.29
C GLY A 97 -4.73 -38.88 -13.32
N ASP A 98 -5.22 -38.20 -12.28
CA ASP A 98 -6.26 -38.70 -11.38
C ASP A 98 -7.66 -38.15 -11.75
N HIS A 99 -8.72 -38.74 -11.19
CA HIS A 99 -10.13 -38.42 -11.38
C HIS A 99 -10.55 -37.00 -10.91
N LEU A 100 -9.63 -36.24 -10.32
CA LEU A 100 -9.80 -34.83 -9.95
C LEU A 100 -9.16 -33.85 -10.94
N SER A 101 -8.38 -34.32 -11.92
CA SER A 101 -7.72 -33.46 -12.92
C SER A 101 -8.72 -32.58 -13.69
N GLY A 102 -8.35 -31.31 -13.91
CA GLY A 102 -9.17 -30.32 -14.63
C GLY A 102 -10.39 -29.81 -13.84
N GLN A 103 -10.29 -29.74 -12.51
CA GLN A 103 -11.41 -29.38 -11.62
C GLN A 103 -11.00 -28.31 -10.62
N ILE A 104 -11.93 -27.40 -10.34
CA ILE A 104 -11.84 -26.53 -9.18
C ILE A 104 -12.33 -27.32 -7.96
N LEU A 105 -11.51 -27.38 -6.92
CA LEU A 105 -11.79 -28.07 -5.67
C LEU A 105 -12.12 -27.02 -4.60
N LEU A 106 -13.24 -27.17 -3.87
CA LEU A 106 -13.62 -26.27 -2.77
C LEU A 106 -13.72 -27.05 -1.45
N ARG A 107 -13.16 -26.52 -0.36
CA ARG A 107 -13.18 -27.21 0.95
C ARG A 107 -14.55 -27.07 1.64
N ALA A 108 -15.12 -28.20 2.05
CA ALA A 108 -16.51 -28.27 2.52
C ALA A 108 -16.83 -27.50 3.81
N ASP A 109 -15.88 -27.45 4.74
CA ASP A 109 -15.98 -26.74 6.01
C ASP A 109 -16.00 -25.22 5.78
N TRP A 110 -15.05 -24.69 5.01
CA TRP A 110 -15.03 -23.28 4.59
C TRP A 110 -16.27 -22.92 3.78
N LEU A 111 -16.61 -23.71 2.75
CA LEU A 111 -17.80 -23.48 1.93
C LEU A 111 -19.11 -23.59 2.74
N SER A 112 -19.10 -24.13 3.97
CA SER A 112 -20.26 -24.10 4.87
C SER A 112 -20.48 -22.76 5.59
N GLN A 113 -19.44 -21.92 5.69
CA GLN A 113 -19.41 -20.67 6.47
C GLN A 113 -19.17 -19.41 5.61
N ALA A 114 -18.50 -19.53 4.46
CA ALA A 114 -18.13 -18.44 3.56
C ALA A 114 -19.28 -17.49 3.18
N THR A 115 -18.96 -16.24 2.85
CA THR A 115 -19.90 -15.32 2.20
C THR A 115 -20.10 -15.67 0.72
N ALA A 116 -20.96 -14.94 0.01
CA ALA A 116 -21.09 -15.12 -1.45
C ALA A 116 -19.88 -14.54 -2.18
N GLU A 117 -19.26 -13.52 -1.61
CA GLU A 117 -18.11 -12.78 -2.13
C GLU A 117 -16.85 -13.65 -2.07
N ASP A 118 -16.51 -14.22 -0.90
CA ASP A 118 -15.36 -15.13 -0.75
C ASP A 118 -15.41 -16.26 -1.80
N VAL A 119 -16.62 -16.77 -2.06
CA VAL A 119 -16.83 -17.87 -3.01
C VAL A 119 -16.67 -17.39 -4.46
N LEU A 120 -17.12 -16.20 -4.81
CA LEU A 120 -16.94 -15.62 -6.15
C LEU A 120 -15.47 -15.30 -6.42
N GLU A 121 -14.79 -14.68 -5.46
CA GLU A 121 -13.37 -14.36 -5.50
C GLU A 121 -12.53 -15.62 -5.73
N HIS A 122 -12.66 -16.64 -4.87
CA HIS A 122 -11.93 -17.89 -5.03
C HIS A 122 -12.29 -18.60 -6.34
N LEU A 123 -13.56 -18.59 -6.78
CA LEU A 123 -13.93 -19.16 -8.08
C LEU A 123 -13.29 -18.44 -9.27
N ASN A 124 -13.11 -17.12 -9.19
CA ASN A 124 -12.40 -16.33 -10.19
C ASN A 124 -10.89 -16.60 -10.17
N HIS A 125 -10.29 -16.68 -8.98
CA HIS A 125 -8.88 -17.01 -8.76
C HIS A 125 -8.52 -18.38 -9.38
N GLU A 126 -9.27 -19.43 -9.02
CA GLU A 126 -9.05 -20.79 -9.56
C GLU A 126 -9.41 -20.92 -11.05
N LEU A 127 -10.24 -20.02 -11.59
CA LEU A 127 -10.45 -19.92 -13.03
C LEU A 127 -9.24 -19.29 -13.73
N GLY A 128 -8.56 -18.32 -13.11
CA GLY A 128 -7.32 -17.76 -13.64
C GLY A 128 -6.20 -18.80 -13.74
N HIS A 129 -6.01 -19.64 -12.71
CA HIS A 129 -5.10 -20.80 -12.77
C HIS A 129 -5.48 -21.79 -13.88
N HIS A 130 -6.79 -22.09 -14.05
CA HIS A 130 -7.25 -22.90 -15.18
C HIS A 130 -6.91 -22.29 -16.55
N LEU A 131 -7.01 -20.97 -16.68
CA LEU A 131 -6.66 -20.27 -17.92
C LEU A 131 -5.16 -20.32 -18.16
N ASP A 132 -4.31 -20.03 -17.17
CA ASP A 132 -2.87 -20.12 -17.32
C ASP A 132 -2.43 -21.55 -17.71
N ALA A 133 -2.96 -22.59 -17.06
CA ALA A 133 -2.67 -23.98 -17.42
C ALA A 133 -3.14 -24.40 -18.83
N LEU A 134 -4.14 -23.73 -19.42
CA LEU A 134 -4.52 -23.90 -20.84
C LEU A 134 -3.57 -23.16 -21.80
N LEU A 135 -2.96 -22.09 -21.29
CA LEU A 135 -2.20 -21.10 -22.04
C LEU A 135 -0.70 -21.44 -22.06
N ARG A 136 -0.12 -21.91 -20.94
CA ARG A 136 1.27 -22.36 -20.80
C ARG A 136 1.35 -23.79 -20.22
N PRO A 137 1.19 -24.84 -21.04
CA PRO A 137 1.22 -26.23 -20.55
C PRO A 137 2.59 -26.74 -20.04
N ASP A 138 3.66 -25.98 -20.30
CA ASP A 138 5.06 -26.35 -19.99
C ASP A 138 5.68 -25.45 -18.89
N ASP A 139 4.93 -24.52 -18.29
CA ASP A 139 5.43 -23.56 -17.29
C ASP A 139 5.24 -24.03 -15.83
N SER A 140 5.96 -23.40 -14.90
CA SER A 140 5.77 -23.55 -13.46
C SER A 140 4.53 -22.77 -13.01
N PRO A 141 3.56 -23.36 -12.30
CA PRO A 141 2.39 -22.62 -11.80
C PRO A 141 2.76 -21.52 -10.78
N GLY A 142 2.25 -20.31 -10.97
CA GLY A 142 2.43 -19.15 -10.09
C GLY A 142 1.11 -18.55 -9.58
N ASP A 143 1.10 -17.26 -9.31
CA ASP A 143 0.00 -16.46 -8.73
C ASP A 143 -0.89 -15.76 -9.77
N GLU A 144 -0.78 -16.16 -11.04
CA GLU A 144 -1.54 -15.62 -12.19
C GLU A 144 -3.07 -15.57 -11.97
N GLY A 145 -3.59 -16.45 -11.12
CA GLY A 145 -4.99 -16.49 -10.71
C GLY A 145 -5.47 -15.23 -9.98
N ILE A 146 -4.63 -14.61 -9.14
CA ILE A 146 -4.95 -13.37 -8.42
C ILE A 146 -5.11 -12.23 -9.45
N HIS A 147 -4.12 -12.05 -10.33
CA HIS A 147 -4.16 -11.03 -11.36
C HIS A 147 -5.40 -11.14 -12.26
N PHE A 148 -5.80 -12.36 -12.63
CA PHE A 148 -7.04 -12.59 -13.38
C PHE A 148 -8.30 -12.25 -12.56
N ALA A 149 -8.35 -12.61 -11.27
CA ALA A 149 -9.48 -12.31 -10.40
C ALA A 149 -9.67 -10.79 -10.21
N THR A 150 -8.58 -10.06 -9.94
CA THR A 150 -8.58 -8.59 -9.83
C THR A 150 -9.02 -7.94 -11.15
N ALA A 151 -8.49 -8.39 -12.30
CA ALA A 151 -8.85 -7.85 -13.61
C ALA A 151 -10.32 -8.15 -14.03
N LEU A 152 -10.92 -9.22 -13.49
CA LEU A 152 -12.33 -9.57 -13.70
C LEU A 152 -13.28 -8.75 -12.81
N GLN A 153 -12.78 -8.23 -11.68
CA GLN A 153 -13.50 -7.32 -10.78
C GLN A 153 -13.43 -5.85 -11.25
N SER A 154 -12.31 -5.42 -11.87
CA SER A 154 -12.04 -4.03 -12.25
C SER A 154 -12.53 -3.61 -13.66
N SER A 155 -13.68 -4.11 -14.11
CA SER A 155 -14.03 -4.29 -15.55
C SER A 155 -14.08 -3.06 -16.47
N ASP A 156 -13.89 -1.83 -15.95
CA ASP A 156 -14.10 -0.60 -16.72
C ASP A 156 -12.83 0.22 -17.04
N ASP A 157 -11.71 0.05 -16.33
CA ASP A 157 -10.49 0.86 -16.53
C ASP A 157 -9.25 0.04 -16.98
N PRO A 158 -8.70 0.28 -18.19
CA PRO A 158 -7.50 -0.39 -18.70
C PRO A 158 -6.16 0.27 -18.26
N SER A 159 -6.16 1.22 -17.33
CA SER A 159 -4.95 1.96 -16.90
C SER A 159 -4.35 1.52 -15.56
N PHE A 160 -4.87 0.44 -14.95
CA PHE A 160 -4.39 -0.06 -13.65
C PHE A 160 -2.94 -0.59 -13.74
N PRO A 161 -1.99 -0.09 -12.93
CA PRO A 161 -0.62 -0.58 -12.92
C PRO A 161 -0.56 -1.92 -12.17
N ILE A 162 -0.54 -3.02 -12.92
CA ILE A 162 -0.35 -4.35 -12.32
C ILE A 162 1.13 -4.53 -11.98
N SER A 163 1.48 -4.40 -10.71
CA SER A 163 2.82 -4.66 -10.19
C SER A 163 3.18 -6.14 -10.32
N ARG A 164 4.45 -6.40 -10.65
CA ARG A 164 4.99 -7.75 -10.86
C ARG A 164 5.28 -8.43 -9.53
N VAL A 165 4.57 -9.52 -9.23
CA VAL A 165 4.95 -10.49 -8.21
C VAL A 165 5.55 -11.74 -8.90
N ARG A 166 6.39 -12.49 -8.21
CA ARG A 166 7.05 -13.72 -8.73
C ARG A 166 7.28 -14.77 -7.64
N ASP A 167 7.30 -16.02 -8.09
CA ASP A 167 7.95 -17.24 -7.56
C ASP A 167 7.20 -18.17 -6.55
N GLU A 168 6.66 -19.25 -7.13
CA GLU A 168 6.81 -20.70 -6.83
C GLU A 168 6.48 -21.34 -5.44
N GLY A 169 5.78 -22.50 -5.50
CA GLY A 169 5.67 -23.49 -4.42
C GLY A 169 5.49 -24.95 -4.92
N VAL A 170 5.95 -25.96 -4.16
CA VAL A 170 5.91 -27.39 -4.53
C VAL A 170 5.48 -28.29 -3.36
N TRP A 171 4.58 -29.25 -3.59
CA TRP A 171 4.04 -30.16 -2.56
C TRP A 171 4.35 -31.66 -2.76
N TRP A 172 4.08 -32.43 -1.69
CA TRP A 172 4.30 -33.88 -1.62
C TRP A 172 3.05 -34.60 -1.10
N ALA A 173 2.59 -35.63 -1.80
CA ALA A 173 1.48 -36.49 -1.38
C ALA A 173 2.04 -37.86 -0.95
N GLY A 174 2.39 -37.98 0.33
CA GLY A 174 3.18 -39.11 0.82
C GLY A 174 4.59 -39.11 0.20
N ASP A 175 5.07 -40.27 -0.26
CA ASP A 175 6.42 -40.43 -0.82
C ASP A 175 6.57 -39.88 -2.26
N GLN A 176 5.56 -39.21 -2.83
CA GLN A 176 5.58 -38.70 -4.22
C GLN A 176 5.40 -37.19 -4.33
N ARG A 177 6.21 -36.58 -5.19
CA ARG A 177 6.16 -35.17 -5.60
C ARG A 177 4.89 -34.92 -6.42
N VAL A 178 4.10 -33.92 -6.05
CA VAL A 178 2.90 -33.49 -6.78
C VAL A 178 2.99 -31.97 -6.99
N PRO A 179 3.04 -31.47 -8.25
CA PRO A 179 2.81 -30.06 -8.49
C PRO A 179 1.35 -29.74 -8.17
N VAL A 180 1.15 -28.81 -7.24
CA VAL A 180 -0.16 -28.34 -6.80
C VAL A 180 -0.11 -26.82 -6.83
N GLU A 181 -1.00 -26.24 -7.63
CA GLU A 181 -1.28 -24.81 -7.69
C GLU A 181 -2.15 -24.52 -6.46
N GLN A 182 -1.56 -23.85 -5.47
CA GLN A 182 -2.33 -23.38 -4.32
C GLN A 182 -2.67 -21.92 -4.56
N ALA A 183 -3.95 -21.58 -4.41
CA ALA A 183 -4.26 -20.33 -3.76
C ALA A 183 -3.50 -20.32 -2.42
N SER A 184 -2.41 -19.56 -2.38
CA SER A 184 -1.85 -19.05 -1.13
C SER A 184 -3.03 -18.60 -0.29
N LEU A 185 -3.11 -19.12 0.94
CA LEU A 185 -4.20 -18.84 1.88
C LEU A 185 -4.70 -17.42 1.69
N ILE A 186 -5.99 -17.23 1.34
CA ILE A 186 -6.71 -16.08 1.90
C ILE A 186 -6.88 -16.39 3.38
N ARG A 187 -5.75 -16.27 4.09
CA ARG A 187 -5.79 -15.64 5.38
C ARG A 187 -6.43 -14.28 5.11
N ARG A 188 -7.27 -13.82 6.03
CA ARG A 188 -6.92 -12.51 6.57
C ARG A 188 -5.51 -12.69 7.11
N GLU A 189 -4.51 -12.31 6.31
CA GLU A 189 -3.30 -11.82 6.94
C GLU A 189 -3.88 -10.71 7.84
N PRO A 190 -3.82 -10.77 9.19
CA PRO A 190 -3.21 -9.61 9.77
C PRO A 190 -1.87 -9.57 9.06
N LEU A 191 -1.59 -8.46 8.40
CA LEU A 191 -0.34 -8.27 7.67
C LEU A 191 0.84 -8.79 8.49
N PRO A 192 2.02 -8.94 7.87
CA PRO A 192 3.23 -8.63 8.59
C PRO A 192 3.04 -7.26 9.28
N VAL A 193 2.58 -7.24 10.55
CA VAL A 193 2.62 -6.05 11.44
C VAL A 193 4.07 -5.93 11.83
N ALA A 194 4.85 -5.51 10.85
CA ALA A 194 6.23 -5.85 10.63
C ALA A 194 6.88 -4.69 9.87
N SER A 195 6.40 -3.47 10.17
CA SER A 195 6.54 -2.23 9.42
C SER A 195 7.77 -2.18 8.55
N PRO A 196 7.65 -2.40 7.23
CA PRO A 196 8.76 -2.32 6.32
C PRO A 196 8.51 -1.25 5.28
N GLY A 197 8.31 -0.02 5.76
CA GLY A 197 7.81 1.11 4.96
C GLY A 197 6.47 1.60 5.51
N ARG A 198 6.35 2.92 5.72
CA ARG A 198 5.06 3.57 5.97
C ARG A 198 4.37 3.86 4.64
N THR A 199 3.37 3.06 4.31
CA THR A 199 2.27 3.34 3.38
C THR A 199 1.04 2.58 3.94
N ASP A 200 -0.23 2.97 3.77
CA ASP A 200 -0.82 3.89 2.79
C ASP A 200 -1.65 4.99 3.52
N GLN A 201 -0.96 5.96 4.15
CA GLN A 201 -1.47 7.30 4.52
C GLN A 201 -2.11 7.57 5.90
N GLU A 202 -2.09 6.63 6.85
CA GLU A 202 -2.56 6.90 8.22
C GLU A 202 -1.50 6.80 9.34
N GLN A 203 -1.75 7.47 10.47
CA GLN A 203 -0.96 7.30 11.70
C GLN A 203 -1.84 6.78 12.84
N ARG A 204 -1.39 5.73 13.54
CA ARG A 204 -2.01 5.23 14.77
C ARG A 204 -2.30 6.40 15.72
N ASN A 205 -3.56 6.54 16.13
CA ASN A 205 -3.94 7.49 17.17
C ASN A 205 -3.39 7.02 18.51
N ARG A 206 -2.67 7.89 19.24
CA ARG A 206 -1.86 7.45 20.40
C ARG A 206 -2.64 7.03 21.65
N ALA A 207 -3.91 7.40 21.77
CA ALA A 207 -4.66 7.23 23.02
C ALA A 207 -6.17 7.03 22.86
N ALA A 208 -6.67 6.88 21.63
CA ALA A 208 -8.09 6.65 21.38
C ALA A 208 -8.29 5.62 20.25
N PHE A 209 -9.52 5.12 20.16
CA PHE A 209 -10.00 4.28 19.07
C PHE A 209 -11.28 4.86 18.49
N ALA A 210 -11.51 4.60 17.20
CA ALA A 210 -12.78 4.81 16.52
C ALA A 210 -13.18 3.55 15.77
N ALA A 211 -14.47 3.24 15.77
CA ALA A 211 -15.06 2.06 15.14
C ALA A 211 -16.25 2.46 14.24
N LEU A 212 -16.31 1.85 13.06
CA LEU A 212 -17.39 2.00 12.09
C LEU A 212 -18.40 0.86 12.27
N LYS A 213 -19.69 1.21 12.34
CA LYS A 213 -20.80 0.26 12.41
C LYS A 213 -21.45 0.04 11.04
N SER A 214 -22.11 -1.10 10.87
CA SER A 214 -22.76 -1.55 9.63
C SER A 214 -23.89 -0.61 9.14
N ASP A 215 -24.38 0.25 10.01
CA ASP A 215 -25.36 1.29 9.72
C ASP A 215 -24.74 2.62 9.28
N GLY A 216 -23.40 2.71 9.16
CA GLY A 216 -22.68 3.95 8.80
C GLY A 216 -22.51 4.94 9.96
N SER A 217 -22.71 4.49 11.21
CA SER A 217 -22.45 5.30 12.42
C SER A 217 -21.08 5.02 13.03
N VAL A 218 -20.51 6.01 13.72
CA VAL A 218 -19.20 5.91 14.38
C VAL A 218 -19.32 5.87 15.90
N VAL A 219 -18.50 5.04 16.54
CA VAL A 219 -18.29 5.01 17.99
C VAL A 219 -16.82 5.29 18.27
N ALA A 220 -16.50 6.14 19.26
CA ALA A 220 -15.13 6.38 19.71
C ALA A 220 -15.00 6.23 21.23
N TRP A 221 -13.81 5.87 21.70
CA TRP A 221 -13.47 5.76 23.12
C TRP A 221 -11.95 5.89 23.35
N GLY A 222 -11.54 6.07 24.61
CA GLY A 222 -10.17 6.41 25.01
C GLY A 222 -10.05 7.87 25.47
N ASP A 223 -8.89 8.48 25.29
CA ASP A 223 -8.62 9.86 25.72
C ASP A 223 -9.50 10.86 24.93
N PRO A 224 -10.37 11.64 25.60
CA PRO A 224 -11.21 12.64 24.93
C PRO A 224 -10.41 13.68 24.13
N ASP A 225 -9.23 14.08 24.61
CA ASP A 225 -8.38 15.08 23.95
C ASP A 225 -7.73 14.49 22.68
N SER A 226 -7.55 13.16 22.59
CA SER A 226 -7.10 12.45 21.38
C SER A 226 -8.24 11.98 20.45
N GLY A 227 -9.50 12.36 20.73
CA GLY A 227 -10.65 12.00 19.89
C GLY A 227 -11.51 10.84 20.41
N GLY A 228 -11.31 10.39 21.65
CA GLY A 228 -12.18 9.42 22.33
C GLY A 228 -13.58 9.94 22.68
N ASP A 229 -13.90 11.22 22.40
CA ASP A 229 -15.23 11.81 22.55
C ASP A 229 -15.74 12.44 21.25
N ILE A 230 -16.75 11.82 20.64
CA ILE A 230 -17.46 12.31 19.44
C ILE A 230 -18.68 13.18 19.74
N SER A 231 -19.01 13.48 21.00
CA SER A 231 -20.25 14.18 21.40
C SER A 231 -20.50 15.51 20.67
N ARG A 232 -19.43 16.17 20.23
CA ARG A 232 -19.44 17.44 19.48
C ARG A 232 -19.74 17.30 17.99
N VAL A 233 -19.60 16.10 17.43
CA VAL A 233 -19.76 15.78 16.00
C VAL A 233 -20.74 14.63 15.73
N ALA A 234 -21.30 13.99 16.77
CA ALA A 234 -22.12 12.78 16.66
C ALA A 234 -23.30 12.89 15.67
N GLU A 235 -23.96 14.05 15.55
CA GLU A 235 -25.03 14.27 14.56
C GLU A 235 -24.54 14.18 13.09
N ARG A 236 -23.24 14.35 12.84
CA ARG A 236 -22.58 14.24 11.53
C ARG A 236 -21.95 12.86 11.26
N LEU A 237 -22.01 11.94 12.22
CA LEU A 237 -21.37 10.61 12.18
C LEU A 237 -22.41 9.49 12.38
N ASN A 238 -23.62 9.67 11.85
CA ASN A 238 -24.78 8.83 12.16
C ASN A 238 -25.54 8.39 10.90
N GLY A 239 -24.91 7.56 10.07
CA GLY A 239 -25.63 6.78 9.06
C GLY A 239 -25.00 6.67 7.68
N ASP A 240 -23.88 7.35 7.44
CA ASP A 240 -23.32 7.56 6.09
C ASP A 240 -21.78 7.66 6.07
N VAL A 241 -21.09 7.33 7.15
CA VAL A 241 -19.63 7.15 7.17
C VAL A 241 -19.26 5.84 6.47
N VAL A 242 -18.22 5.87 5.64
CA VAL A 242 -17.69 4.70 4.91
C VAL A 242 -16.30 4.28 5.38
N GLN A 243 -15.49 5.21 5.91
CA GLN A 243 -14.13 4.94 6.40
C GLN A 243 -13.75 5.97 7.49
N ILE A 244 -12.82 5.63 8.39
CA ILE A 244 -12.40 6.53 9.48
C ILE A 244 -10.88 6.62 9.54
N PHE A 245 -10.36 7.80 9.21
CA PHE A 245 -8.93 8.06 9.20
C PHE A 245 -8.42 8.57 10.54
N SER A 246 -7.17 8.27 10.86
CA SER A 246 -6.50 8.56 12.13
C SER A 246 -5.19 9.34 11.96
N SER A 247 -4.97 10.31 12.84
CA SER A 247 -3.67 10.93 13.11
C SER A 247 -3.28 10.65 14.56
N ALA A 248 -2.05 11.00 14.96
CA ALA A 248 -1.54 10.73 16.31
C ALA A 248 -2.39 11.28 17.47
N GLY A 249 -3.28 12.25 17.22
CA GLY A 249 -4.17 12.83 18.24
C GLY A 249 -5.59 13.19 17.76
N ALA A 250 -5.99 12.76 16.56
CA ALA A 250 -7.29 13.09 15.99
C ALA A 250 -7.79 12.01 15.02
N PHE A 251 -9.02 12.18 14.54
CA PHE A 251 -9.63 11.35 13.50
C PHE A 251 -10.35 12.21 12.46
N THR A 252 -10.56 11.65 11.26
CA THR A 252 -11.38 12.21 10.18
C THR A 252 -12.19 11.10 9.51
N ALA A 253 -13.52 11.15 9.62
CA ALA A 253 -14.40 10.25 8.88
C ALA A 253 -14.63 10.72 7.44
N LEU A 254 -14.56 9.79 6.48
CA LEU A 254 -15.04 9.96 5.11
C LEU A 254 -16.48 9.43 5.00
N LYS A 255 -17.35 10.19 4.35
CA LYS A 255 -18.76 9.83 4.15
C LYS A 255 -19.03 9.42 2.70
N ALA A 256 -20.12 8.68 2.50
CA ALA A 256 -20.53 8.17 1.19
C ALA A 256 -20.84 9.27 0.14
N ASP A 257 -21.07 10.51 0.57
CA ASP A 257 -21.24 11.68 -0.30
C ASP A 257 -19.91 12.42 -0.59
N GLY A 258 -18.76 11.84 -0.23
CA GLY A 258 -17.44 12.45 -0.36
C GLY A 258 -17.17 13.59 0.63
N SER A 259 -18.09 13.87 1.56
CA SER A 259 -17.87 14.88 2.60
C SER A 259 -17.14 14.30 3.82
N ILE A 260 -16.41 15.16 4.55
CA ILE A 260 -15.54 14.72 5.65
C ILE A 260 -15.86 15.38 7.01
N VAL A 261 -15.52 14.68 8.09
CA VAL A 261 -15.79 15.09 9.49
C VAL A 261 -14.60 14.78 10.39
N SER A 262 -13.84 15.78 10.81
CA SER A 262 -12.74 15.62 11.79
C SER A 262 -13.16 15.90 13.24
N TRP A 263 -12.51 15.21 14.19
CA TRP A 263 -12.61 15.43 15.64
C TRP A 263 -11.31 15.03 16.36
N GLY A 264 -11.17 15.38 17.65
CA GLY A 264 -9.95 15.18 18.44
C GLY A 264 -9.11 16.46 18.59
N ASP A 265 -7.80 16.33 18.81
CA ASP A 265 -6.92 17.47 19.03
C ASP A 265 -6.82 18.38 17.79
N SER A 266 -7.02 19.68 18.02
CA SER A 266 -6.95 20.69 16.95
C SER A 266 -5.55 20.90 16.37
N GLY A 267 -4.50 20.63 17.14
CA GLY A 267 -3.11 20.66 16.68
C GLY A 267 -2.72 19.45 15.82
N SER A 268 -3.49 18.37 15.91
CA SER A 268 -3.34 17.12 15.14
C SER A 268 -4.38 16.98 14.02
N GLY A 269 -5.09 18.07 13.66
CA GLY A 269 -6.05 18.09 12.56
C GLY A 269 -7.50 17.76 12.92
N GLY A 270 -7.84 17.58 14.21
CA GLY A 270 -9.20 17.28 14.69
C GLY A 270 -10.24 18.39 14.49
N VAL A 271 -9.91 19.48 13.79
CA VAL A 271 -10.85 20.55 13.40
C VAL A 271 -10.51 21.03 12.00
N ILE A 272 -11.45 20.90 11.06
CA ILE A 272 -11.37 21.53 9.73
C ILE A 272 -11.65 23.04 9.86
N PRO A 273 -10.71 23.93 9.48
CA PRO A 273 -10.93 25.37 9.49
C PRO A 273 -12.08 25.78 8.55
N PRO A 274 -13.02 26.67 8.96
CA PRO A 274 -14.13 27.11 8.09
C PRO A 274 -13.70 27.75 6.76
N SER A 275 -12.46 28.24 6.66
CA SER A 275 -11.89 28.80 5.43
C SER A 275 -11.55 27.76 4.37
N LEU A 276 -11.42 26.48 4.73
CA LEU A 276 -11.11 25.39 3.80
C LEU A 276 -12.36 24.62 3.34
N LEU A 277 -13.54 24.90 3.92
CA LEU A 277 -14.77 24.18 3.56
C LEU A 277 -15.15 24.35 2.09
N ALA A 278 -14.94 25.54 1.51
CA ALA A 278 -15.18 25.80 0.10
C ALA A 278 -14.11 25.17 -0.83
N ASP A 279 -12.92 24.88 -0.30
CA ASP A 279 -11.88 24.15 -1.02
C ASP A 279 -12.17 22.62 -0.97
N LEU A 280 -13.11 22.18 -0.11
CA LEU A 280 -13.61 20.80 0.09
C LEU A 280 -15.06 20.62 -0.42
N ASP A 281 -15.52 21.49 -1.34
CA ASP A 281 -16.84 21.35 -2.01
C ASP A 281 -16.80 20.27 -3.12
N GLU A 282 -15.61 19.82 -3.56
CA GLU A 282 -15.43 18.65 -4.44
C GLU A 282 -15.44 17.34 -3.63
N THR A 283 -15.92 16.25 -4.23
CA THR A 283 -15.93 14.90 -3.66
C THR A 283 -14.52 14.49 -3.19
N VAL A 284 -14.33 14.28 -1.88
CA VAL A 284 -13.09 13.66 -1.37
C VAL A 284 -13.13 12.17 -1.67
N VAL A 285 -12.04 11.66 -2.26
CA VAL A 285 -11.90 10.24 -2.64
C VAL A 285 -10.73 9.55 -1.96
N ARG A 286 -9.79 10.27 -1.33
CA ARG A 286 -8.76 9.70 -0.44
C ARG A 286 -8.43 10.68 0.67
N LEU A 287 -7.99 10.16 1.81
CA LEU A 287 -7.44 10.94 2.91
C LEU A 287 -6.02 10.45 3.21
N ALA A 288 -5.24 11.32 3.84
CA ALA A 288 -3.87 11.08 4.25
C ALA A 288 -3.57 11.86 5.53
N SER A 289 -2.56 11.46 6.30
CA SER A 289 -2.22 12.08 7.58
C SER A 289 -0.76 11.90 7.99
N ASN A 290 -0.31 12.83 8.83
CA ASN A 290 0.86 12.67 9.68
C ASN A 290 0.47 12.95 11.15
N ASP A 291 1.41 12.91 12.08
CA ASP A 291 1.16 13.17 13.52
C ASP A 291 0.37 14.46 13.82
N PHE A 292 0.42 15.45 12.92
CA PHE A 292 -0.03 16.83 13.17
C PHE A 292 -1.07 17.36 12.17
N ALA A 293 -1.35 16.63 11.09
CA ALA A 293 -2.16 17.14 9.98
C ALA A 293 -2.81 16.02 9.17
N PHE A 294 -3.91 16.38 8.47
CA PHE A 294 -4.54 15.58 7.42
C PHE A 294 -4.42 16.28 6.07
N ALA A 295 -4.50 15.51 4.99
CA ALA A 295 -4.65 15.97 3.62
C ALA A 295 -5.75 15.15 2.91
N ALA A 296 -6.69 15.81 2.25
CA ALA A 296 -7.72 15.20 1.42
C ALA A 296 -7.34 15.30 -0.05
N VAL A 297 -7.59 14.23 -0.82
CA VAL A 297 -7.49 14.20 -2.28
C VAL A 297 -8.89 14.12 -2.87
N THR A 298 -9.23 15.03 -3.79
CA THR A 298 -10.54 15.08 -4.45
C THR A 298 -10.61 14.17 -5.68
N GLU A 299 -11.80 13.96 -6.23
CA GLU A 299 -12.03 13.21 -7.49
C GLU A 299 -11.21 13.77 -8.68
N THR A 300 -10.86 15.05 -8.67
CA THR A 300 -10.00 15.69 -9.69
C THR A 300 -8.50 15.54 -9.42
N GLY A 301 -8.15 14.95 -8.28
CA GLY A 301 -6.78 14.87 -7.76
C GLY A 301 -6.26 16.21 -7.20
N ALA A 302 -7.15 17.09 -6.72
CA ALA A 302 -6.75 18.29 -5.98
C ALA A 302 -6.47 17.95 -4.51
N VAL A 303 -5.57 18.69 -3.83
CA VAL A 303 -5.18 18.40 -2.42
C VAL A 303 -5.40 19.57 -1.47
N VAL A 304 -6.22 19.34 -0.45
CA VAL A 304 -6.49 20.28 0.65
C VAL A 304 -6.02 19.68 1.98
N SER A 305 -5.11 20.36 2.69
CA SER A 305 -4.63 19.91 4.00
C SER A 305 -4.95 20.87 5.14
N TRP A 306 -5.10 20.32 6.35
CA TRP A 306 -5.41 21.04 7.59
C TRP A 306 -4.74 20.38 8.81
N GLY A 307 -4.66 21.11 9.92
CA GLY A 307 -3.90 20.74 11.13
C GLY A 307 -2.81 21.77 11.41
N ASP A 308 -1.68 21.36 11.98
CA ASP A 308 -0.56 22.28 12.19
C ASP A 308 0.09 22.68 10.85
N ALA A 309 0.01 23.96 10.53
CA ALA A 309 0.52 24.53 9.28
C ALA A 309 2.05 24.37 9.09
N SER A 310 2.83 24.24 10.17
CA SER A 310 4.29 24.04 10.10
C SER A 310 4.66 22.57 9.84
N ASN A 311 3.71 21.66 9.96
CA ASN A 311 3.90 20.21 9.81
C ASN A 311 2.95 19.62 8.74
N GLY A 312 2.57 20.42 7.73
CA GLY A 312 1.85 19.96 6.54
C GLY A 312 0.38 20.37 6.45
N GLY A 313 -0.22 20.92 7.50
CA GLY A 313 -1.62 21.37 7.56
C GLY A 313 -1.95 22.66 6.77
N TYR A 314 -1.17 22.99 5.73
CA TYR A 314 -1.41 24.14 4.85
C TYR A 314 -0.88 23.88 3.42
N SER A 315 -1.67 23.22 2.58
CA SER A 315 -1.30 22.91 1.17
C SER A 315 -1.39 24.14 0.24
N ARG A 316 -2.11 25.19 0.62
CA ARG A 316 -2.46 26.33 -0.25
C ARG A 316 -1.25 27.14 -0.78
N ALA A 317 -0.08 27.03 -0.16
CA ALA A 317 1.16 27.58 -0.73
C ALA A 317 1.57 26.92 -2.06
N PHE A 318 1.01 25.75 -2.36
CA PHE A 318 1.33 24.89 -3.51
C PHE A 318 0.10 24.66 -4.42
N GLU A 319 -0.93 25.51 -4.33
CA GLU A 319 -2.23 25.41 -5.05
C GLU A 319 -2.04 25.17 -6.57
N ASP A 320 -1.09 25.86 -7.22
CA ASP A 320 -0.78 25.68 -8.65
C ASP A 320 -0.32 24.24 -9.01
N GLN A 321 0.35 23.54 -8.08
CA GLN A 321 0.93 22.20 -8.27
C GLN A 321 0.02 21.08 -7.75
N LEU A 322 -0.83 21.39 -6.77
CA LEU A 322 -1.72 20.46 -6.08
C LEU A 322 -3.20 20.62 -6.48
N SER A 323 -3.50 21.34 -7.57
CA SER A 323 -4.87 21.62 -8.02
C SER A 323 -5.53 20.50 -8.82
N ARG A 324 -4.81 19.43 -9.20
CA ARG A 324 -5.32 18.26 -9.94
C ARG A 324 -4.24 17.21 -10.16
N GLY A 325 -4.67 15.98 -10.45
CA GLY A 325 -3.80 14.91 -10.95
C GLY A 325 -2.85 14.31 -9.91
N VAL A 326 -3.04 14.61 -8.63
CA VAL A 326 -2.43 13.84 -7.54
C VAL A 326 -3.15 12.50 -7.45
N VAL A 327 -2.37 11.41 -7.53
CA VAL A 327 -2.87 10.05 -7.34
C VAL A 327 -2.76 9.65 -5.87
N GLU A 328 -1.72 10.10 -5.15
CA GLU A 328 -1.50 9.68 -3.76
C GLU A 328 -0.73 10.74 -2.95
N VAL A 329 -0.84 10.70 -1.61
CA VAL A 329 -0.22 11.70 -0.71
C VAL A 329 0.48 11.02 0.46
N PHE A 330 1.78 10.73 0.27
CA PHE A 330 2.65 10.08 1.25
C PHE A 330 3.01 11.00 2.42
N ALA A 331 3.20 10.43 3.61
CA ALA A 331 3.48 11.18 4.83
C ALA A 331 4.76 10.72 5.56
N SER A 332 5.56 11.67 6.04
CA SER A 332 6.52 11.46 7.14
C SER A 332 5.88 11.98 8.45
N GLN A 333 6.60 11.98 9.58
CA GLN A 333 6.03 12.46 10.84
C GLN A 333 5.53 13.93 10.79
N SER A 334 6.01 14.75 9.85
CA SER A 334 5.70 16.20 9.83
C SER A 334 5.71 16.84 8.44
N ALA A 335 5.65 16.03 7.38
CA ALA A 335 5.62 16.51 6.00
C ALA A 335 4.84 15.54 5.12
N PHE A 336 4.47 16.02 3.93
CA PHE A 336 3.76 15.25 2.91
C PHE A 336 4.51 15.30 1.57
N ALA A 337 4.28 14.27 0.75
CA ALA A 337 4.77 14.12 -0.62
C ALA A 337 3.64 13.58 -1.50
N ALA A 338 3.05 14.43 -2.34
CA ALA A 338 2.05 14.03 -3.32
C ALA A 338 2.71 13.42 -4.56
N LEU A 339 2.36 12.17 -4.87
CA LEU A 339 2.66 11.53 -6.15
C LEU A 339 1.57 11.89 -7.16
N LYS A 340 1.96 12.31 -8.36
CA LYS A 340 1.06 12.69 -9.45
C LYS A 340 1.02 11.62 -10.55
N GLN A 341 -0.04 11.64 -11.35
CA GLN A 341 -0.27 10.68 -12.45
C GLN A 341 0.83 10.66 -13.52
N ASP A 342 1.63 11.72 -13.63
CA ASP A 342 2.81 11.83 -14.50
C ASP A 342 4.11 11.31 -13.84
N GLY A 343 4.00 10.71 -12.64
CA GLY A 343 5.13 10.21 -11.85
C GLY A 343 5.97 11.33 -11.22
N SER A 344 5.50 12.58 -11.22
CA SER A 344 6.18 13.70 -10.56
C SER A 344 5.77 13.81 -9.09
N VAL A 345 6.64 14.38 -8.24
CA VAL A 345 6.38 14.51 -6.79
C VAL A 345 6.37 15.96 -6.32
N VAL A 346 5.38 16.34 -5.51
CA VAL A 346 5.25 17.67 -4.89
C VAL A 346 5.29 17.52 -3.38
N THR A 347 6.16 18.25 -2.68
CA THR A 347 6.34 18.12 -1.22
C THR A 347 5.95 19.38 -0.46
N TRP A 348 5.46 19.22 0.77
CA TRP A 348 5.16 20.34 1.69
C TRP A 348 5.19 19.92 3.15
N GLY A 349 5.14 20.91 4.06
CA GLY A 349 5.23 20.70 5.51
C GLY A 349 6.61 21.09 6.04
N ARG A 350 7.11 20.38 7.05
CA ARG A 350 8.39 20.72 7.68
C ARG A 350 9.57 20.36 6.77
N ASP A 351 10.36 21.34 6.36
CA ASP A 351 11.57 21.18 5.53
C ASP A 351 12.48 20.05 6.06
N SER A 352 12.79 20.06 7.36
CA SER A 352 13.66 19.08 8.00
C SER A 352 13.03 17.69 8.20
N ALA A 353 11.78 17.50 7.79
CA ALA A 353 11.11 16.20 7.73
C ALA A 353 10.83 15.75 6.28
N GLY A 354 11.39 16.44 5.27
CA GLY A 354 11.20 16.13 3.86
C GLY A 354 10.16 16.99 3.13
N GLY A 355 9.63 18.03 3.77
CA GLY A 355 8.72 19.01 3.14
C GLY A 355 9.37 19.97 2.14
N ASP A 356 10.69 19.91 1.98
CA ASP A 356 11.46 20.55 0.91
C ASP A 356 12.24 19.47 0.14
N SER A 357 11.86 19.27 -1.13
CA SER A 357 12.54 18.38 -2.08
C SER A 357 13.30 19.13 -3.19
N SER A 358 13.50 20.45 -3.06
CA SER A 358 14.12 21.30 -4.10
C SER A 358 15.55 20.91 -4.47
N ALA A 359 16.25 20.17 -3.61
CA ALA A 359 17.59 19.65 -3.86
C ALA A 359 17.62 18.43 -4.82
N VAL A 360 16.47 17.81 -5.10
CA VAL A 360 16.30 16.63 -5.97
C VAL A 360 15.12 16.80 -6.94
N SER A 361 14.77 18.04 -7.28
CA SER A 361 13.57 18.35 -8.07
C SER A 361 13.62 17.82 -9.50
N ASP A 362 14.81 17.70 -10.08
CA ASP A 362 15.00 17.19 -11.44
C ASP A 362 14.76 15.67 -11.47
N GLU A 363 15.23 14.96 -10.44
CA GLU A 363 15.04 13.52 -10.29
C GLU A 363 13.60 13.12 -9.88
N LEU A 364 12.85 14.03 -9.27
CA LEU A 364 11.43 13.86 -8.91
C LEU A 364 10.46 14.44 -9.95
N SER A 365 10.94 14.79 -11.15
CA SER A 365 10.12 15.38 -12.22
C SER A 365 9.26 14.38 -13.00
N GLY A 366 9.47 13.07 -12.81
CA GLY A 366 8.72 12.00 -13.46
C GLY A 366 9.26 10.61 -13.13
N GLY A 367 8.46 9.58 -13.41
CA GLY A 367 8.87 8.17 -13.27
C GLY A 367 8.95 7.62 -11.84
N VAL A 368 8.50 8.37 -10.82
CA VAL A 368 8.31 7.81 -9.47
C VAL A 368 7.07 6.91 -9.47
N VAL A 369 7.18 5.75 -8.81
CA VAL A 369 6.10 4.74 -8.70
C VAL A 369 5.72 4.42 -7.25
N GLU A 370 6.59 4.66 -6.28
CA GLU A 370 6.37 4.40 -4.85
C GLU A 370 7.19 5.42 -4.04
N ILE A 371 6.66 5.86 -2.89
CA ILE A 371 7.36 6.74 -1.93
C ILE A 371 7.25 6.15 -0.53
N VAL A 372 8.38 6.01 0.16
CA VAL A 372 8.47 5.47 1.52
C VAL A 372 9.11 6.51 2.44
N SER A 373 8.64 6.62 3.69
CA SER A 373 9.13 7.61 4.66
C SER A 373 9.75 7.00 5.94
N THR A 374 10.72 7.73 6.50
CA THR A 374 11.08 7.64 7.93
C THR A 374 10.35 8.74 8.71
N ASP A 375 10.69 8.99 9.98
CA ASP A 375 10.12 10.13 10.72
C ASP A 375 10.54 11.50 10.14
N SER A 376 11.59 11.57 9.31
CA SER A 376 12.12 12.85 8.85
C SER A 376 12.77 12.84 7.46
N ALA A 377 12.56 11.79 6.67
CA ALA A 377 13.07 11.68 5.31
C ALA A 377 12.11 10.86 4.45
N PHE A 378 12.23 11.01 3.14
CA PHE A 378 11.55 10.19 2.15
C PHE A 378 12.56 9.53 1.21
N ALA A 379 12.16 8.41 0.61
CA ALA A 379 12.80 7.78 -0.52
C ALA A 379 11.74 7.45 -1.58
N ALA A 380 11.99 7.83 -2.82
CA ALA A 380 11.16 7.50 -3.98
C ALA A 380 11.82 6.37 -4.78
N LEU A 381 11.07 5.29 -5.02
CA LEU A 381 11.42 4.28 -6.01
C LEU A 381 10.86 4.69 -7.37
N LYS A 382 11.66 4.50 -8.41
CA LYS A 382 11.32 4.85 -9.79
C LYS A 382 11.08 3.61 -10.66
N ASP A 383 10.39 3.82 -11.78
CA ASP A 383 10.07 2.80 -12.79
C ASP A 383 11.31 2.08 -13.39
N ASP A 384 12.45 2.77 -13.45
CA ASP A 384 13.76 2.22 -13.81
C ASP A 384 14.46 1.41 -12.68
N GLY A 385 13.80 1.27 -11.51
CA GLY A 385 14.31 0.57 -10.34
C GLY A 385 15.40 1.34 -9.58
N SER A 386 15.57 2.64 -9.83
CA SER A 386 16.47 3.52 -9.08
C SER A 386 15.78 4.20 -7.89
N VAL A 387 16.57 4.65 -6.90
CA VAL A 387 16.04 5.28 -5.67
C VAL A 387 16.68 6.63 -5.37
N VAL A 388 15.82 7.64 -5.17
CA VAL A 388 16.16 9.02 -4.81
C VAL A 388 15.68 9.27 -3.38
N SER A 389 16.44 9.99 -2.55
CA SER A 389 16.00 10.32 -1.17
C SER A 389 16.27 11.76 -0.78
N TRP A 390 15.41 12.32 0.08
CA TRP A 390 15.47 13.71 0.54
C TRP A 390 14.94 13.88 1.97
N GLY A 391 15.01 15.10 2.51
CA GLY A 391 14.74 15.40 3.91
C GLY A 391 15.99 15.32 4.78
N ASN A 392 15.87 14.88 6.03
CA ASN A 392 16.98 14.87 6.99
C ASN A 392 18.07 13.86 6.60
N PRO A 393 19.31 14.30 6.28
CA PRO A 393 20.38 13.39 5.84
C PRO A 393 20.79 12.36 6.90
N ALA A 394 20.58 12.65 8.19
CA ALA A 394 20.87 11.72 9.27
C ALA A 394 19.77 10.64 9.45
N ALA A 395 18.58 10.85 8.89
CA ALA A 395 17.42 9.96 8.97
C ALA A 395 17.11 9.23 7.65
N GLY A 396 18.05 9.25 6.69
CA GLY A 396 17.89 8.57 5.40
C GLY A 396 17.75 9.49 4.18
N GLY A 397 17.60 10.81 4.35
CA GLY A 397 17.43 11.78 3.26
C GLY A 397 18.71 12.08 2.45
N ASN A 398 19.62 11.11 2.35
CA ASN A 398 20.85 11.16 1.57
C ASN A 398 21.33 9.72 1.26
N SER A 399 20.95 9.21 0.10
CA SER A 399 21.30 7.89 -0.42
C SER A 399 22.68 7.82 -1.09
N ASN A 400 23.39 8.94 -1.27
CA ASN A 400 24.69 8.99 -1.96
C ASN A 400 25.72 7.95 -1.49
N PRO A 401 25.83 7.57 -0.20
CA PRO A 401 26.77 6.53 0.25
C PRO A 401 26.53 5.13 -0.33
N VAL A 402 25.35 4.87 -0.92
CA VAL A 402 24.93 3.60 -1.54
C VAL A 402 24.32 3.79 -2.93
N ALA A 403 24.62 4.91 -3.60
CA ALA A 403 24.00 5.27 -4.89
C ALA A 403 24.27 4.26 -6.02
N GLU A 404 25.39 3.53 -5.98
CA GLU A 404 25.68 2.46 -6.94
C GLU A 404 24.68 1.31 -6.80
N GLN A 405 24.39 0.89 -5.56
CA GLN A 405 23.42 -0.17 -5.23
C GLN A 405 21.96 0.25 -5.46
N LEU A 406 21.69 1.54 -5.53
CA LEU A 406 20.36 2.13 -5.73
C LEU A 406 20.18 2.71 -7.14
N SER A 407 21.08 2.38 -8.08
CA SER A 407 21.05 2.91 -9.44
C SER A 407 20.10 2.17 -10.39
N SER A 408 19.73 0.94 -10.06
CA SER A 408 18.71 0.12 -10.75
C SER A 408 18.40 -1.14 -9.93
N GLY A 409 17.32 -1.84 -10.29
CA GLY A 409 17.03 -3.18 -9.77
C GLY A 409 16.60 -3.24 -8.31
N VAL A 410 16.23 -2.12 -7.69
CA VAL A 410 15.49 -2.14 -6.41
C VAL A 410 14.07 -2.67 -6.67
N ALA A 411 13.63 -3.58 -5.81
CA ALA A 411 12.30 -4.19 -5.84
C ALA A 411 11.34 -3.54 -4.85
N SER A 412 11.82 -3.18 -3.65
CA SER A 412 11.03 -2.49 -2.62
C SER A 412 11.91 -1.73 -1.63
N ILE A 413 11.34 -0.74 -0.94
CA ILE A 413 12.01 0.05 0.11
C ILE A 413 11.31 -0.17 1.45
N THR A 414 12.12 -0.36 2.49
CA THR A 414 11.70 -0.62 3.86
C THR A 414 12.25 0.44 4.80
N ALA A 415 11.39 1.11 5.56
CA ALA A 415 11.79 2.16 6.49
C ALA A 415 11.57 1.81 7.96
N ASN A 416 12.42 2.37 8.82
CA ASN A 416 12.10 2.63 10.23
C ASN A 416 12.19 4.13 10.53
N ASN A 417 12.08 4.53 11.79
CA ASN A 417 12.05 5.93 12.23
C ASN A 417 13.25 6.78 11.73
N SER A 418 14.40 6.18 11.37
CA SER A 418 15.60 6.95 10.96
C SER A 418 16.52 6.27 9.94
N ALA A 419 16.10 5.18 9.32
CA ALA A 419 16.88 4.48 8.30
C ALA A 419 15.98 3.80 7.27
N PHE A 420 16.56 3.54 6.10
CA PHE A 420 15.97 2.74 5.04
C PHE A 420 16.81 1.49 4.77
N ALA A 421 16.16 0.43 4.35
CA ALA A 421 16.74 -0.75 3.71
C ALA A 421 16.04 -0.95 2.35
N ALA A 422 16.76 -1.34 1.32
CA ALA A 422 16.17 -1.71 0.03
C ALA A 422 16.44 -3.18 -0.24
N LEU A 423 15.41 -3.89 -0.70
CA LEU A 423 15.51 -5.23 -1.27
C LEU A 423 15.67 -5.08 -2.79
N LEU A 424 16.67 -5.74 -3.36
CA LEU A 424 16.90 -5.76 -4.80
C LEU A 424 16.23 -6.98 -5.43
N GLN A 425 15.94 -6.91 -6.73
CA GLN A 425 15.32 -7.98 -7.52
C GLN A 425 16.13 -9.28 -7.58
N ASP A 426 17.42 -9.23 -7.24
CA ASP A 426 18.28 -10.41 -7.12
C ASP A 426 18.21 -11.08 -5.73
N GLY A 427 17.49 -10.49 -4.77
CA GLY A 427 17.43 -10.92 -3.36
C GLY A 427 18.57 -10.38 -2.48
N SER A 428 19.39 -9.43 -2.98
CA SER A 428 20.39 -8.69 -2.21
C SER A 428 19.75 -7.55 -1.40
N ILE A 429 20.41 -7.14 -0.30
CA ILE A 429 19.98 -6.01 0.53
C ILE A 429 21.03 -4.88 0.51
N THR A 430 20.57 -3.63 0.54
CA THR A 430 21.36 -2.45 0.95
C THR A 430 20.61 -1.61 1.98
N SER A 431 21.27 -0.68 2.67
CA SER A 431 20.63 0.17 3.69
C SER A 431 21.37 1.51 3.89
N TRP A 432 20.64 2.58 4.20
CA TRP A 432 21.19 3.92 4.43
C TRP A 432 20.44 4.70 5.53
N GLY A 433 20.98 5.84 5.94
CA GLY A 433 20.44 6.67 7.02
C GLY A 433 21.20 6.49 8.34
N ASN A 434 20.49 6.48 9.48
CA ASN A 434 21.13 6.45 10.79
C ASN A 434 21.82 5.09 11.04
N ARG A 435 23.15 5.12 11.12
CA ARG A 435 23.99 3.93 11.37
C ARG A 435 23.65 3.14 12.63
N PHE A 436 23.02 3.77 13.63
CA PHE A 436 22.59 3.09 14.86
C PHE A 436 21.21 2.46 14.71
N SER A 437 20.37 3.02 13.82
CA SER A 437 19.05 2.50 13.45
C SER A 437 19.09 1.50 12.27
N GLY A 438 20.24 0.91 11.97
CA GLY A 438 20.40 -0.05 10.88
C GLY A 438 20.71 0.54 9.50
N GLY A 439 20.86 1.87 9.37
CA GLY A 439 21.26 2.56 8.13
C GLY A 439 22.70 2.31 7.65
N ARG A 440 23.31 1.21 8.08
CA ARG A 440 24.55 0.65 7.54
C ARG A 440 24.49 -0.87 7.66
N LEU A 441 24.43 -1.55 6.52
CA LEU A 441 24.31 -3.01 6.47
C LEU A 441 25.63 -3.68 6.93
N PRO A 442 25.59 -4.60 7.91
CA PRO A 442 26.72 -5.45 8.23
C PRO A 442 26.95 -6.50 7.14
N SER A 443 28.21 -6.84 6.80
CA SER A 443 28.48 -7.90 5.83
C SER A 443 27.91 -9.25 6.26
N SER A 444 27.79 -9.49 7.57
CA SER A 444 27.19 -10.70 8.14
C SER A 444 25.73 -10.92 7.74
N VAL A 445 24.99 -9.90 7.29
CA VAL A 445 23.62 -10.07 6.76
C VAL A 445 23.68 -10.71 5.37
N ASN A 446 24.50 -10.16 4.47
CA ASN A 446 24.70 -10.72 3.12
C ASN A 446 25.50 -12.04 3.16
N GLU A 447 26.33 -12.30 4.18
CA GLU A 447 26.95 -13.61 4.42
C GLU A 447 25.94 -14.66 4.92
N ALA A 448 24.86 -14.25 5.59
CA ALA A 448 23.82 -15.14 6.09
C ALA A 448 22.75 -15.46 5.04
N LEU A 449 22.24 -14.44 4.32
CA LEU A 449 21.17 -14.60 3.34
C LEU A 449 21.66 -14.73 1.89
N GLY A 450 22.91 -14.34 1.59
CA GLY A 450 23.40 -14.26 0.21
C GLY A 450 22.58 -13.27 -0.61
N THR A 451 21.99 -13.79 -1.69
CA THR A 451 21.01 -13.11 -2.56
C THR A 451 19.65 -13.79 -2.43
N GLY A 452 19.31 -14.23 -1.21
CA GLY A 452 18.14 -15.07 -0.92
C GLY A 452 17.10 -14.40 -0.04
N ALA A 453 17.18 -13.08 0.19
CA ALA A 453 16.17 -12.38 0.98
C ALA A 453 14.85 -12.24 0.18
N SER A 454 13.71 -12.46 0.86
CA SER A 454 12.37 -12.35 0.28
C SER A 454 11.62 -11.11 0.77
N THR A 455 11.79 -10.78 2.05
CA THR A 455 11.13 -9.66 2.72
C THR A 455 12.05 -9.07 3.77
N ILE A 456 11.85 -7.77 4.02
CA ILE A 456 12.45 -7.06 5.16
C ILE A 456 11.30 -6.65 6.09
N THR A 457 11.59 -6.55 7.37
CA THR A 457 10.68 -6.16 8.45
C THR A 457 11.44 -5.19 9.35
N ALA A 458 10.82 -4.12 9.84
CA ALA A 458 11.49 -3.16 10.73
C ALA A 458 10.76 -2.96 12.07
N SER A 459 11.55 -2.75 13.11
CA SER A 459 11.14 -2.09 14.36
C SER A 459 11.58 -0.63 14.31
N SER A 460 11.35 0.16 15.38
CA SER A 460 11.66 1.60 15.36
C SER A 460 13.11 1.95 14.98
N GLN A 461 14.08 1.06 15.30
CA GLN A 461 15.51 1.29 15.05
C GLN A 461 16.27 0.04 14.59
N ALA A 462 15.58 -1.02 14.13
CA ALA A 462 16.24 -2.22 13.63
C ALA A 462 15.47 -2.83 12.46
N PHE A 463 16.13 -3.78 11.79
CA PHE A 463 15.58 -4.55 10.68
C PHE A 463 15.84 -6.05 10.89
N ALA A 464 14.94 -6.86 10.36
CA ALA A 464 15.06 -8.29 10.20
C ALA A 464 14.66 -8.63 8.76
N ALA A 465 15.49 -9.41 8.06
CA ALA A 465 15.17 -9.92 6.72
C ALA A 465 14.95 -11.43 6.77
N LEU A 466 13.89 -11.89 6.11
CA LEU A 466 13.55 -13.29 5.93
C LEU A 466 14.18 -13.80 4.63
N GLY A 467 14.82 -14.97 4.68
CA GLY A 467 15.31 -15.69 3.51
C GLY A 467 14.25 -16.60 2.90
N ASN A 468 14.39 -16.89 1.60
CA ASN A 468 13.61 -17.89 0.86
C ASN A 468 13.69 -19.31 1.45
N ASP A 469 14.74 -19.60 2.24
CA ASP A 469 14.91 -20.86 3.00
C ASP A 469 14.26 -20.83 4.40
N GLY A 470 13.62 -19.72 4.78
CA GLY A 470 13.06 -19.50 6.11
C GLY A 470 14.10 -19.16 7.19
N SER A 471 15.32 -18.78 6.82
CA SER A 471 16.30 -18.20 7.74
C SER A 471 16.05 -16.71 7.98
N VAL A 472 16.56 -16.15 9.09
CA VAL A 472 16.40 -14.71 9.40
C VAL A 472 17.73 -14.07 9.78
N ALA A 473 18.04 -12.92 9.17
CA ALA A 473 19.19 -12.08 9.52
C ALA A 473 18.72 -10.71 10.04
N THR A 474 19.35 -10.22 11.11
CA THR A 474 18.93 -8.98 11.81
C THR A 474 20.07 -7.97 11.93
N TRP A 475 19.74 -6.67 11.83
CA TRP A 475 20.71 -5.58 12.04
C TRP A 475 20.04 -4.31 12.59
N GLY A 476 20.85 -3.34 13.03
CA GLY A 476 20.39 -2.10 13.66
C GLY A 476 20.55 -2.10 15.18
N HIS A 477 19.68 -1.37 15.89
CA HIS A 477 19.84 -1.17 17.33
C HIS A 477 19.57 -2.47 18.10
N PRO A 478 20.48 -2.93 18.98
CA PRO A 478 20.34 -4.22 19.64
C PRO A 478 19.11 -4.26 20.56
N ASP A 479 18.85 -3.16 21.28
CA ASP A 479 17.73 -3.08 22.23
C ASP A 479 16.36 -2.90 21.54
N THR A 480 16.32 -2.73 20.22
CA THR A 480 15.07 -2.77 19.41
C THR A 480 14.98 -4.03 18.54
N GLY A 481 15.82 -5.05 18.77
CA GLY A 481 15.79 -6.33 18.06
C GLY A 481 16.77 -6.50 16.90
N GLY A 482 17.67 -5.55 16.67
CA GLY A 482 18.77 -5.68 15.68
C GLY A 482 19.83 -6.73 16.02
N ASN A 483 19.64 -7.49 17.10
CA ASN A 483 20.50 -8.56 17.56
C ASN A 483 19.68 -9.79 17.99
N SER A 484 19.66 -10.83 17.16
CA SER A 484 18.97 -12.10 17.41
C SER A 484 19.87 -13.23 17.96
N ASN A 485 21.11 -12.95 18.38
CA ASN A 485 22.11 -13.97 18.76
C ASN A 485 21.66 -14.99 19.83
N ALA A 486 20.69 -14.62 20.68
CA ALA A 486 20.14 -15.52 21.70
C ALA A 486 19.22 -16.62 21.11
N VAL A 487 18.66 -16.38 19.91
CA VAL A 487 17.66 -17.24 19.26
C VAL A 487 18.05 -17.69 17.85
N THR A 488 19.24 -17.34 17.34
CA THR A 488 19.70 -17.68 15.97
C THR A 488 19.49 -19.13 15.57
N GLY A 489 19.69 -20.10 16.47
CA GLY A 489 19.45 -21.52 16.17
C GLY A 489 17.98 -21.90 15.94
N GLN A 490 17.03 -21.06 16.37
CA GLN A 490 15.59 -21.19 16.12
C GLN A 490 15.13 -20.42 14.88
N LEU A 491 15.94 -19.46 14.42
CA LEU A 491 15.71 -18.61 13.24
C LEU A 491 16.55 -19.04 12.02
N ALA A 492 17.12 -20.25 12.04
CA ALA A 492 18.00 -20.76 10.99
C ALA A 492 17.25 -21.36 9.79
N ALA A 493 15.96 -21.68 9.95
CA ALA A 493 15.06 -22.23 8.94
C ALA A 493 13.60 -22.19 9.44
N ASP A 494 12.66 -22.53 8.56
CA ASP A 494 11.23 -22.71 8.86
C ASP A 494 10.46 -21.49 9.36
N VAL A 495 11.05 -20.29 9.40
CA VAL A 495 10.28 -19.04 9.57
C VAL A 495 9.45 -18.80 8.31
N VAL A 496 8.18 -18.38 8.50
CA VAL A 496 7.24 -18.10 7.40
C VAL A 496 6.72 -16.67 7.40
N SER A 497 6.73 -15.98 8.54
CA SER A 497 6.50 -14.54 8.60
C SER A 497 7.19 -13.91 9.80
N LEU A 498 7.41 -12.60 9.69
CA LEU A 498 7.98 -11.75 10.72
C LEU A 498 6.92 -10.73 11.17
N THR A 499 7.06 -10.26 12.40
CA THR A 499 6.19 -9.27 13.04
C THR A 499 7.08 -8.46 13.99
N ALA A 500 6.89 -7.15 14.04
CA ALA A 500 7.69 -6.22 14.84
C ALA A 500 6.79 -5.25 15.59
N ASN A 501 7.27 -4.82 16.75
CA ASN A 501 6.80 -3.61 17.41
C ASN A 501 7.94 -2.57 17.44
N GLU A 502 7.81 -1.48 18.21
CA GLU A 502 8.88 -0.49 18.26
C GLU A 502 10.22 -1.06 18.79
N THR A 503 10.18 -2.11 19.61
CA THR A 503 11.33 -2.53 20.44
C THR A 503 11.73 -4.01 20.31
N ALA A 504 10.97 -4.82 19.58
CA ALA A 504 11.14 -6.25 19.49
C ALA A 504 10.56 -6.82 18.17
N PHE A 505 10.86 -8.10 17.92
CA PHE A 505 10.33 -8.88 16.82
C PHE A 505 9.81 -10.23 17.33
N ALA A 506 8.86 -10.79 16.58
CA ALA A 506 8.38 -12.15 16.69
C ALA A 506 8.36 -12.79 15.30
N ALA A 507 8.84 -14.03 15.20
CA ALA A 507 8.81 -14.85 14.00
C ALA A 507 7.79 -15.99 14.17
N LEU A 508 6.87 -16.11 13.22
CA LEU A 508 6.00 -17.29 13.10
C LEU A 508 6.71 -18.35 12.27
N LYS A 509 6.72 -19.60 12.76
CA LYS A 509 7.31 -20.74 12.07
C LYS A 509 6.25 -21.63 11.41
N ARG A 510 6.67 -22.40 10.39
CA ARG A 510 5.82 -23.33 9.60
C ARG A 510 5.12 -24.40 10.44
N ASP A 511 5.63 -24.70 11.64
CA ASP A 511 5.04 -25.61 12.63
C ASP A 511 3.97 -24.95 13.54
N GLY A 512 3.69 -23.66 13.34
CA GLY A 512 2.77 -22.87 14.17
C GLY A 512 3.37 -22.46 15.53
N SER A 513 4.69 -22.56 15.70
CA SER A 513 5.40 -22.04 16.87
C SER A 513 5.89 -20.59 16.64
N VAL A 514 6.13 -19.86 17.74
CA VAL A 514 6.59 -18.46 17.70
C VAL A 514 7.91 -18.29 18.44
N VAL A 515 8.81 -17.49 17.87
CA VAL A 515 10.11 -17.13 18.46
C VAL A 515 10.22 -15.60 18.54
N SER A 516 10.42 -15.04 19.73
CA SER A 516 10.57 -13.59 19.94
C SER A 516 12.01 -13.19 20.29
N TRP A 517 12.39 -11.96 19.97
CA TRP A 517 13.66 -11.34 20.41
C TRP A 517 13.59 -9.81 20.42
N GLY A 518 14.60 -9.16 21.00
CA GLY A 518 14.67 -7.70 21.19
C GLY A 518 14.49 -7.32 22.65
N ASN A 519 13.81 -6.19 22.90
CA ASN A 519 13.58 -5.71 24.26
C ASN A 519 12.74 -6.71 25.07
N ALA A 520 13.27 -7.18 26.21
CA ALA A 520 12.59 -8.20 27.01
C ALA A 520 11.22 -7.74 27.55
N SER A 521 11.12 -6.49 28.03
CA SER A 521 9.84 -5.89 28.45
C SER A 521 8.90 -5.67 27.26
N GLY A 522 9.43 -5.23 26.12
CA GLY A 522 8.68 -4.99 24.88
C GLY A 522 8.21 -6.25 24.13
N GLY A 523 8.10 -7.41 24.79
CA GLY A 523 7.66 -8.66 24.16
C GLY A 523 8.76 -9.46 23.44
N GLY A 524 10.02 -9.03 23.52
CA GLY A 524 11.17 -9.82 23.07
C GLY A 524 11.38 -11.09 23.89
N ASP A 525 10.92 -11.13 25.15
CA ASP A 525 10.87 -12.34 26.00
C ASP A 525 9.42 -12.88 26.08
N SER A 526 9.17 -13.99 25.41
CA SER A 526 7.89 -14.74 25.43
C SER A 526 7.90 -15.93 26.41
N SER A 527 8.93 -16.09 27.25
CA SER A 527 9.11 -17.28 28.10
C SER A 527 7.92 -17.56 29.03
N THR A 528 7.24 -16.51 29.50
CA THR A 528 6.03 -16.57 30.35
C THR A 528 4.83 -17.24 29.67
N VAL A 529 4.69 -17.08 28.35
CA VAL A 529 3.61 -17.65 27.52
C VAL A 529 4.08 -18.78 26.60
N SER A 530 5.37 -19.11 26.61
CA SER A 530 6.03 -20.06 25.70
C SER A 530 5.31 -21.40 25.53
N GLY A 531 4.68 -21.95 26.58
CA GLY A 531 3.89 -23.19 26.51
C GLY A 531 2.60 -23.09 25.67
N GLN A 532 2.12 -21.87 25.38
CA GLN A 532 0.96 -21.61 24.53
C GLN A 532 1.35 -21.29 23.07
N LEU A 533 2.63 -20.99 22.82
CA LEU A 533 3.19 -20.56 21.53
C LEU A 533 4.02 -21.67 20.84
N GLN A 534 3.82 -22.94 21.22
CA GLN A 534 4.58 -24.08 20.66
C GLN A 534 3.94 -24.68 19.39
N SER A 535 2.67 -24.37 19.14
CA SER A 535 1.88 -24.84 18.02
C SER A 535 0.60 -24.01 17.89
N ASP A 536 -0.08 -24.20 16.76
CA ASP A 536 -1.45 -23.71 16.52
C ASP A 536 -1.60 -22.19 16.53
N VAL A 537 -0.49 -21.43 16.44
CA VAL A 537 -0.56 -20.00 16.13
C VAL A 537 -0.82 -19.83 14.63
N LEU A 538 -1.91 -19.15 14.29
CA LEU A 538 -2.29 -18.81 12.93
C LEU A 538 -1.59 -17.55 12.45
N SER A 539 -1.47 -16.54 13.32
CA SER A 539 -0.97 -15.22 12.99
C SER A 539 -0.59 -14.38 14.22
N LEU A 540 0.07 -13.25 13.98
CA LEU A 540 0.62 -12.34 14.99
C LEU A 540 0.17 -10.89 14.72
N ALA A 541 0.06 -10.08 15.76
CA ALA A 541 -0.17 -8.63 15.69
C ALA A 541 0.55 -7.90 16.84
N ALA A 542 0.70 -6.58 16.76
CA ALA A 542 1.58 -5.82 17.65
C ALA A 542 1.11 -4.36 17.94
N SER A 543 1.12 -3.99 19.23
CA SER A 543 1.17 -2.59 19.72
C SER A 543 2.63 -2.14 19.80
N ASP A 544 2.96 -0.99 20.40
CA ASP A 544 4.35 -0.47 20.42
C ASP A 544 5.32 -1.32 21.25
N ALA A 545 4.83 -1.94 22.33
CA ALA A 545 5.64 -2.72 23.26
C ALA A 545 5.03 -4.08 23.66
N ALA A 546 4.03 -4.57 22.92
CA ALA A 546 3.48 -5.91 23.13
C ALA A 546 3.16 -6.61 21.80
N PHE A 547 3.05 -7.93 21.89
CA PHE A 547 2.59 -8.81 20.82
C PHE A 547 1.35 -9.56 21.24
N THR A 548 0.59 -10.00 20.25
CA THR A 548 -0.53 -10.91 20.43
C THR A 548 -0.56 -11.95 19.31
N ALA A 549 -0.87 -13.20 19.66
CA ALA A 549 -0.95 -14.33 18.74
C ALA A 549 -2.40 -14.83 18.68
N LEU A 550 -2.95 -14.89 17.47
CA LEU A 550 -4.24 -15.54 17.19
C LEU A 550 -3.99 -17.02 16.93
N LYS A 551 -4.76 -17.88 17.59
CA LYS A 551 -4.67 -19.33 17.46
C LYS A 551 -5.74 -19.92 16.55
N THR A 552 -5.51 -21.11 16.02
CA THR A 552 -6.44 -21.82 15.12
C THR A 552 -7.78 -22.19 15.76
N ASP A 553 -7.88 -22.17 17.09
CA ASP A 553 -9.12 -22.34 17.86
C ASP A 553 -9.87 -21.02 18.14
N GLY A 554 -9.36 -19.89 17.63
CA GLY A 554 -9.90 -18.54 17.84
C GLY A 554 -9.51 -17.91 19.18
N SER A 555 -8.66 -18.56 19.98
CA SER A 555 -8.10 -17.98 21.21
C SER A 555 -6.94 -17.02 20.92
N VAL A 556 -6.68 -16.13 21.88
CA VAL A 556 -5.66 -15.08 21.75
C VAL A 556 -4.68 -15.14 22.94
N VAL A 557 -3.39 -15.04 22.63
CA VAL A 557 -2.28 -15.06 23.60
C VAL A 557 -1.42 -13.82 23.42
N SER A 558 -1.44 -12.91 24.39
CA SER A 558 -0.67 -11.65 24.39
C SER A 558 0.47 -11.68 25.40
N TRP A 559 1.60 -11.06 25.05
CA TRP A 559 2.80 -10.92 25.89
C TRP A 559 3.57 -9.63 25.57
N GLY A 560 4.44 -9.21 26.49
CA GLY A 560 5.18 -7.95 26.42
C GLY A 560 4.75 -7.00 27.52
N ASP A 561 4.80 -5.69 27.25
CA ASP A 561 4.53 -4.69 28.28
C ASP A 561 3.04 -4.66 28.65
N ALA A 562 2.77 -4.67 29.96
CA ALA A 562 1.41 -4.77 30.47
C ALA A 562 0.58 -3.50 30.23
N GLU A 563 1.21 -2.32 30.26
CA GLU A 563 0.56 -1.03 29.97
C GLU A 563 0.35 -0.86 28.45
N SER A 564 1.04 -1.65 27.61
CA SER A 564 0.81 -1.74 26.15
C SER A 564 -0.01 -2.95 25.69
N GLY A 565 -0.75 -3.60 26.60
CA GLY A 565 -1.66 -4.71 26.26
C GLY A 565 -1.02 -6.10 26.21
N GLY A 566 0.22 -6.27 26.69
CA GLY A 566 0.92 -7.55 26.82
C GLY A 566 0.36 -8.51 27.89
N LEU A 567 -0.82 -8.23 28.45
CA LEU A 567 -1.57 -9.15 29.31
C LEU A 567 -2.69 -9.79 28.49
N SER A 568 -2.63 -11.11 28.32
CA SER A 568 -3.64 -11.87 27.55
C SER A 568 -5.06 -11.67 28.12
N PRO A 569 -6.07 -11.30 27.30
CA PRO A 569 -7.46 -11.10 27.76
C PRO A 569 -8.12 -12.40 28.27
N THR A 570 -7.58 -13.56 27.89
CA THR A 570 -7.95 -14.90 28.41
C THR A 570 -7.74 -15.08 29.91
N LEU A 571 -7.10 -14.14 30.60
CA LEU A 571 -7.00 -14.07 32.07
C LEU A 571 -8.16 -13.32 32.74
N MET A 572 -9.08 -12.69 31.99
CA MET A 572 -10.17 -11.87 32.55
C MET A 572 -11.54 -12.56 32.50
N GLU A 573 -12.07 -12.96 31.34
CA GLU A 573 -13.24 -13.86 31.19
C GLU A 573 -13.21 -14.64 29.86
N PRO A 574 -14.01 -15.73 29.70
CA PRO A 574 -14.10 -16.46 28.44
C PRO A 574 -14.75 -15.61 27.34
N LEU A 575 -14.15 -15.59 26.15
CA LEU A 575 -14.69 -14.89 24.98
C LEU A 575 -16.06 -15.47 24.57
N ALA A 576 -17.02 -14.60 24.26
CA ALA A 576 -18.37 -14.99 23.85
C ALA A 576 -18.42 -15.60 22.42
N ALA A 577 -17.46 -15.21 21.58
CA ALA A 577 -17.27 -15.68 20.21
C ALA A 577 -15.76 -15.74 19.87
N PRO A 578 -15.35 -16.35 18.75
CA PRO A 578 -13.97 -16.26 18.25
C PRO A 578 -13.58 -14.82 17.89
N VAL A 579 -12.29 -14.48 17.97
CA VAL A 579 -11.76 -13.21 17.46
C VAL A 579 -11.54 -13.30 15.95
N ASN A 580 -12.05 -12.32 15.20
CA ASN A 580 -11.90 -12.20 13.75
C ASN A 580 -10.74 -11.28 13.33
N GLU A 581 -10.33 -10.37 14.21
CA GLU A 581 -9.44 -9.24 13.92
C GLU A 581 -8.95 -8.60 15.22
N VAL A 582 -7.72 -8.09 15.23
CA VAL A 582 -7.15 -7.32 16.34
C VAL A 582 -6.39 -6.12 15.78
N ILE A 583 -6.75 -4.92 16.24
CA ILE A 583 -6.02 -3.67 15.97
C ILE A 583 -5.31 -3.18 17.23
N ALA A 584 -4.38 -2.24 17.08
CA ALA A 584 -3.64 -1.66 18.20
C ALA A 584 -3.38 -0.16 18.03
N ASN A 585 -3.38 0.56 19.15
CA ASN A 585 -2.69 1.84 19.28
C ASN A 585 -1.41 1.68 20.13
N ASP A 586 -0.77 2.79 20.49
CA ASP A 586 0.47 2.81 21.27
C ASP A 586 0.40 1.93 22.54
N ARG A 587 -0.77 1.88 23.21
CA ARG A 587 -0.91 1.32 24.57
C ARG A 587 -2.05 0.33 24.77
N ALA A 588 -2.85 0.06 23.75
CA ALA A 588 -4.00 -0.82 23.86
C ALA A 588 -4.25 -1.60 22.57
N PHE A 589 -4.99 -2.69 22.72
CA PHE A 589 -5.57 -3.45 21.62
C PHE A 589 -7.09 -3.36 21.67
N ALA A 590 -7.72 -3.43 20.49
CA ALA A 590 -9.13 -3.73 20.35
C ALA A 590 -9.29 -4.95 19.42
N ALA A 591 -10.19 -5.87 19.75
CA ALA A 591 -10.48 -7.04 18.94
C ALA A 591 -11.96 -7.10 18.58
N ARG A 592 -12.23 -7.29 17.29
CA ARG A 592 -13.57 -7.59 16.78
C ARG A 592 -13.82 -9.09 16.81
N LEU A 593 -14.93 -9.47 17.40
CA LEU A 593 -15.40 -10.84 17.56
C LEU A 593 -16.28 -11.25 16.36
N ALA A 594 -16.47 -12.56 16.17
CA ALA A 594 -17.18 -13.12 15.02
C ALA A 594 -18.70 -12.80 14.98
N ASP A 595 -19.25 -12.28 16.08
CA ASP A 595 -20.62 -11.75 16.19
C ASP A 595 -20.71 -10.23 15.93
N GLY A 596 -19.59 -9.58 15.60
CA GLY A 596 -19.52 -8.13 15.39
C GLY A 596 -19.41 -7.32 16.68
N SER A 597 -19.27 -7.96 17.84
CA SER A 597 -18.95 -7.27 19.10
C SER A 597 -17.47 -6.94 19.23
N VAL A 598 -17.12 -5.99 20.11
CA VAL A 598 -15.73 -5.55 20.33
C VAL A 598 -15.35 -5.66 21.80
N ILE A 599 -14.11 -6.10 22.05
CA ILE A 599 -13.43 -6.00 23.34
C ILE A 599 -12.15 -5.18 23.19
N SER A 600 -11.68 -4.54 24.26
CA SER A 600 -10.37 -3.91 24.32
C SER A 600 -9.62 -4.26 25.60
N TRP A 601 -8.29 -4.15 25.57
CA TRP A 601 -7.40 -4.35 26.73
C TRP A 601 -6.09 -3.57 26.56
N GLY A 602 -5.40 -3.27 27.66
CA GLY A 602 -4.19 -2.42 27.70
C GLY A 602 -4.36 -1.28 28.69
N ASP A 603 -3.72 -0.13 28.45
CA ASP A 603 -3.94 1.06 29.25
C ASP A 603 -5.40 1.54 29.14
N ALA A 604 -6.07 1.70 30.29
CA ALA A 604 -7.49 2.02 30.35
C ALA A 604 -7.83 3.43 29.85
N VAL A 605 -6.89 4.39 29.90
CA VAL A 605 -7.07 5.75 29.38
C VAL A 605 -6.89 5.75 27.86
N ALA A 606 -5.95 4.96 27.34
CA ALA A 606 -5.69 4.78 25.91
C ALA A 606 -6.75 3.91 25.18
N GLY A 607 -7.93 3.69 25.76
CA GLY A 607 -9.00 2.89 25.16
C GLY A 607 -8.94 1.38 25.45
N GLY A 608 -8.00 0.92 26.28
CA GLY A 608 -7.96 -0.44 26.82
C GLY A 608 -9.13 -0.79 27.76
N ASP A 609 -9.97 0.19 28.13
CA ASP A 609 -11.28 0.00 28.76
C ASP A 609 -12.38 0.62 27.89
N SER A 610 -13.20 -0.24 27.26
CA SER A 610 -14.35 0.13 26.44
C SER A 610 -15.69 0.10 27.19
N SER A 611 -15.68 -0.10 28.52
CA SER A 611 -16.92 -0.27 29.32
C SER A 611 -17.86 0.93 29.31
N SER A 612 -17.35 2.13 29.02
CA SER A 612 -18.13 3.36 28.85
C SER A 612 -19.02 3.37 27.60
N VAL A 613 -18.66 2.59 26.57
CA VAL A 613 -19.36 2.50 25.28
C VAL A 613 -19.86 1.09 24.97
N VAL A 614 -19.79 0.15 25.94
CA VAL A 614 -20.08 -1.27 25.74
C VAL A 614 -21.41 -1.55 25.05
N ASP A 615 -22.48 -0.81 25.39
CA ASP A 615 -23.82 -0.97 24.78
C ASP A 615 -23.84 -0.64 23.28
N GLN A 616 -22.86 0.12 22.78
CA GLN A 616 -22.70 0.47 21.36
C GLN A 616 -21.78 -0.51 20.60
N LEU A 617 -21.06 -1.38 21.33
CA LEU A 617 -20.05 -2.31 20.82
C LEU A 617 -20.48 -3.79 20.95
N GLN A 618 -21.75 -4.08 21.23
CA GLN A 618 -22.23 -5.48 21.41
C GLN A 618 -22.54 -6.21 20.10
N ALA A 619 -22.57 -5.50 18.97
CA ALA A 619 -22.85 -6.05 17.65
C ALA A 619 -22.49 -5.00 16.57
N ASP A 620 -22.62 -5.39 15.30
CA ASP A 620 -22.68 -4.50 14.15
C ASP A 620 -21.41 -3.68 13.84
N VAL A 621 -20.27 -3.89 14.51
CA VAL A 621 -19.00 -3.25 14.13
C VAL A 621 -18.42 -3.93 12.87
N VAL A 622 -18.21 -3.14 11.81
CA VAL A 622 -17.74 -3.61 10.50
C VAL A 622 -16.29 -3.25 10.19
N GLY A 623 -15.74 -2.25 10.88
CA GLY A 623 -14.33 -1.87 10.78
C GLY A 623 -13.90 -0.97 11.94
N PHE A 624 -12.60 -0.73 12.01
CA PHE A 624 -11.98 0.28 12.87
C PHE A 624 -11.26 1.30 12.00
N ALA A 625 -10.90 2.45 12.57
CA ALA A 625 -9.78 3.22 12.03
C ALA A 625 -8.51 2.38 12.19
N ASP A 626 -8.05 1.76 11.10
CA ASP A 626 -6.88 0.87 11.10
C ASP A 626 -5.91 1.25 9.97
N PRO A 627 -4.76 1.87 10.28
CA PRO A 627 -3.82 2.45 9.29
C PRO A 627 -3.09 1.42 8.42
N PHE A 628 -3.59 0.18 8.35
CA PHE A 628 -3.01 -0.92 7.60
C PHE A 628 -4.04 -1.73 6.78
N HIS A 629 -5.36 -1.52 6.89
CA HIS A 629 -6.34 -2.44 6.26
C HIS A 629 -7.66 -1.85 5.74
N ASP A 630 -8.07 -0.60 6.01
CA ASP A 630 -9.43 -0.12 5.64
C ASP A 630 -9.53 0.71 4.33
N ASP A 631 -8.40 1.03 3.68
CA ASP A 631 -8.29 1.91 2.50
C ASP A 631 -8.83 1.39 1.16
N VAL A 632 -9.42 0.19 1.10
CA VAL A 632 -10.06 -0.30 -0.14
C VAL A 632 -11.45 0.32 -0.29
N LEU A 633 -11.48 1.52 -0.86
CA LEU A 633 -12.70 2.22 -1.22
C LEU A 633 -13.57 1.38 -2.17
N GLN A 634 -14.66 0.83 -1.64
CA GLN A 634 -15.73 0.28 -2.48
C GLN A 634 -16.32 1.43 -3.31
N LEU A 635 -16.12 1.37 -4.64
CA LEU A 635 -16.74 2.29 -5.58
C LEU A 635 -18.26 2.28 -5.38
N LEU A 636 -18.79 3.39 -4.88
CA LEU A 636 -20.22 3.58 -4.71
C LEU A 636 -20.91 3.60 -6.08
N PRO A 637 -22.14 3.08 -6.19
CA PRO A 637 -22.89 3.13 -7.45
C PRO A 637 -23.19 4.58 -7.84
N ASP A 638 -22.73 4.91 -9.04
CA ASP A 638 -22.67 6.23 -9.67
C ASP A 638 -23.93 7.13 -9.43
N PRO A 639 -23.81 8.27 -8.73
CA PRO A 639 -24.94 9.16 -8.42
C PRO A 639 -25.34 10.05 -9.60
N GLY A 640 -25.77 9.43 -10.70
CA GLY A 640 -26.63 10.06 -11.70
C GLY A 640 -25.97 10.48 -13.00
N VAL A 641 -26.04 9.57 -13.98
CA VAL A 641 -25.94 9.93 -15.41
C VAL A 641 -27.03 10.95 -15.74
N LEU A 642 -26.65 12.21 -15.92
CA LEU A 642 -27.52 13.25 -16.46
C LEU A 642 -27.76 13.03 -17.95
N ASP A 643 -28.82 12.27 -18.25
CA ASP A 643 -29.38 12.12 -19.58
C ASP A 643 -29.69 13.49 -20.21
N PHE A 644 -29.01 13.78 -21.32
CA PHE A 644 -29.20 14.98 -22.15
C PHE A 644 -29.59 14.64 -23.60
N ASP A 645 -30.28 13.51 -23.84
CA ASP A 645 -30.90 13.23 -25.14
C ASP A 645 -32.20 14.03 -25.35
N GLY A 646 -32.00 15.33 -25.62
CA GLY A 646 -33.01 16.27 -26.10
C GLY A 646 -33.03 16.36 -27.63
N ASP A 647 -33.71 15.42 -28.26
CA ASP A 647 -33.93 15.27 -29.72
C ASP A 647 -34.20 16.60 -30.48
N THR A 648 -33.44 16.92 -31.54
CA THR A 648 -33.98 17.20 -32.91
C THR A 648 -32.95 17.66 -33.96
N VAL A 649 -33.15 17.17 -35.18
CA VAL A 649 -32.33 17.37 -36.40
C VAL A 649 -32.64 18.68 -37.15
N VAL A 650 -31.64 19.53 -37.44
CA VAL A 650 -31.48 20.16 -38.78
C VAL A 650 -30.03 20.63 -39.10
N ASN A 651 -29.50 20.16 -40.22
CA ASN A 651 -28.45 20.78 -41.05
C ASN A 651 -29.16 21.75 -42.07
N PRO A 652 -28.53 22.57 -42.96
CA PRO A 652 -27.10 22.67 -43.34
C PRO A 652 -26.57 24.10 -43.67
N LEU A 653 -25.39 24.15 -44.36
CA LEU A 653 -24.77 25.27 -45.12
C LEU A 653 -23.96 26.28 -44.28
N SER A 654 -22.80 26.82 -44.67
CA SER A 654 -21.76 26.58 -45.71
C SER A 654 -20.53 27.50 -45.38
N ASP A 655 -19.38 27.63 -46.05
CA ASP A 655 -18.78 27.08 -47.29
C ASP A 655 -17.21 27.20 -47.26
N HIS A 656 -16.55 26.88 -48.38
CA HIS A 656 -15.21 27.32 -48.84
C HIS A 656 -13.96 26.77 -48.12
N LEU A 657 -13.27 25.78 -48.71
CA LEU A 657 -12.25 25.83 -49.80
C LEU A 657 -10.82 26.18 -49.29
N VAL A 658 -9.89 25.23 -49.16
CA VAL A 658 -9.13 24.47 -50.21
C VAL A 658 -8.07 25.30 -50.94
N LEU A 659 -6.78 24.97 -50.71
CA LEU A 659 -5.88 24.56 -51.79
C LEU A 659 -4.70 23.72 -51.28
N ALA A 660 -4.31 22.71 -52.07
CA ALA A 660 -3.09 21.94 -51.91
C ALA A 660 -2.26 21.96 -53.21
N ALA A 661 -1.04 21.42 -53.14
CA ALA A 661 -0.14 21.01 -54.23
C ALA A 661 0.94 21.99 -54.76
N ALA A 662 2.19 21.59 -54.48
CA ALA A 662 3.31 21.37 -55.42
C ALA A 662 3.84 22.50 -56.34
N LEU A 663 5.17 22.73 -56.29
CA LEU A 663 6.10 22.18 -57.31
C LEU A 663 7.60 22.37 -56.97
N ASP A 664 8.40 21.49 -57.58
CA ASP A 664 9.87 21.32 -57.46
C ASP A 664 10.67 22.34 -58.30
N GLN A 665 11.89 22.68 -57.84
CA GLN A 665 13.07 22.88 -58.71
C GLN A 665 14.39 23.07 -57.94
N ARG A 666 15.37 22.18 -58.19
CA ARG A 666 16.82 22.42 -58.01
C ARG A 666 17.41 23.12 -59.27
N PRO A 667 18.64 23.67 -59.27
CA PRO A 667 19.89 22.87 -59.24
C PRO A 667 21.09 23.48 -58.47
N ALA A 668 22.15 22.67 -58.30
CA ALA A 668 23.48 23.09 -57.83
C ALA A 668 24.40 23.56 -59.01
N PRO A 669 25.64 24.06 -58.79
CA PRO A 669 26.78 23.13 -58.55
C PRO A 669 27.94 23.64 -57.65
N ASP A 670 28.75 22.66 -57.22
CA ASP A 670 30.10 22.73 -56.58
C ASP A 670 31.22 22.89 -57.67
N PRO A 671 32.58 22.97 -57.43
CA PRO A 671 33.37 22.10 -56.51
C PRO A 671 34.75 22.62 -55.94
N LEU A 672 35.52 21.68 -55.31
CA LEU A 672 36.99 21.60 -55.07
C LEU A 672 37.53 22.12 -53.70
N ILE A 673 38.50 21.49 -52.98
CA ILE A 673 39.33 20.25 -53.14
C ILE A 673 39.85 19.77 -51.75
N GLY A 674 39.94 18.43 -51.54
CA GLY A 674 40.95 17.67 -50.74
C GLY A 674 41.19 17.97 -49.23
N GLY A 675 41.63 17.02 -48.38
CA GLY A 675 41.89 15.59 -48.56
C GLY A 675 42.88 15.03 -47.51
N GLY A 676 42.68 13.76 -47.08
CA GLY A 676 43.57 13.00 -46.19
C GLY A 676 43.29 13.14 -44.68
N ILE A 677 43.48 12.17 -43.79
CA ILE A 677 43.70 10.70 -43.78
C ILE A 677 44.08 10.37 -42.30
N ASP A 678 43.53 9.31 -41.70
CA ASP A 678 44.06 8.48 -40.58
C ASP A 678 44.61 9.11 -39.25
N THR A 679 44.65 8.43 -38.10
CA THR A 679 44.03 7.17 -37.61
C THR A 679 44.04 7.14 -36.05
N GLN A 680 43.09 6.37 -35.50
CA GLN A 680 43.19 5.43 -34.36
C GLN A 680 44.10 5.69 -33.12
N ARG A 681 43.45 5.47 -31.95
CA ARG A 681 43.83 4.60 -30.81
C ARG A 681 45.06 4.89 -29.92
N LEU A 682 44.86 4.41 -28.68
CA LEU A 682 45.75 4.21 -27.52
C LEU A 682 45.66 5.39 -26.53
N ASP A 683 44.91 5.32 -25.42
CA ASP A 683 44.77 4.27 -24.39
C ASP A 683 45.98 4.20 -23.44
N LEU A 684 45.68 3.90 -22.16
CA LEU A 684 46.55 3.76 -20.99
C LEU A 684 47.01 5.05 -20.25
N ASP A 685 46.51 5.13 -19.01
CA ASP A 685 47.25 5.27 -17.74
C ASP A 685 48.25 6.42 -17.56
N GLY A 686 47.96 7.26 -16.55
CA GLY A 686 48.82 8.35 -16.12
C GLY A 686 48.40 8.92 -14.77
N ASP A 687 48.18 8.03 -13.80
CA ASP A 687 47.74 8.42 -12.45
C ASP A 687 48.80 9.26 -11.71
N ALA A 688 48.31 10.29 -11.02
CA ALA A 688 48.93 11.04 -9.92
C ALA A 688 50.35 11.66 -10.07
N VAL A 689 50.46 12.94 -9.69
CA VAL A 689 51.13 13.40 -8.43
C VAL A 689 51.56 14.88 -8.55
N VAL A 690 50.88 15.73 -7.77
CA VAL A 690 51.40 16.83 -6.92
C VAL A 690 52.55 17.71 -7.42
N GLY A 691 52.35 19.03 -7.39
CA GLY A 691 53.46 19.99 -7.41
C GLY A 691 53.09 21.46 -7.50
N GLU A 692 52.60 22.06 -6.41
CA GLU A 692 52.70 23.51 -6.21
C GLU A 692 54.19 23.95 -6.21
N VAL A 693 54.48 25.20 -6.59
CA VAL A 693 54.94 26.27 -5.66
C VAL A 693 55.13 27.60 -6.41
N ASP A 694 54.62 28.64 -5.76
CA ASP A 694 54.70 30.09 -5.97
C ASP A 694 55.93 30.72 -6.66
N ALA A 695 55.65 31.81 -7.40
CA ALA A 695 55.99 33.20 -7.01
C ALA A 695 55.10 34.19 -7.84
N GLU A 696 54.71 35.41 -7.45
CA GLU A 696 55.25 36.39 -6.50
C GLU A 696 54.16 37.34 -5.88
N ILE A 697 54.31 37.65 -4.59
CA ILE A 697 54.32 39.01 -3.97
C ILE A 697 53.03 39.82 -3.66
N LEU A 698 52.77 39.89 -2.33
CA LEU A 698 52.42 41.05 -1.46
C LEU A 698 51.24 42.02 -1.73
N LEU A 699 50.53 42.55 -0.71
CA LEU A 699 50.19 42.15 0.69
C LEU A 699 49.27 43.23 1.34
N ARG A 700 48.31 42.81 2.22
CA ARG A 700 47.78 43.52 3.43
C ARG A 700 47.03 44.88 3.23
N PHE A 701 46.05 45.34 4.02
CA PHE A 701 45.30 44.91 5.23
C PHE A 701 44.15 45.96 5.44
N SER A 702 43.08 45.82 6.25
CA SER A 702 42.48 44.72 7.05
C SER A 702 41.09 45.14 7.60
N PHE A 703 40.26 44.16 8.01
CA PHE A 703 38.98 44.29 8.78
C PHE A 703 37.78 44.99 8.07
N GLY A 704 36.52 44.66 8.36
CA GLY A 704 35.95 43.73 9.37
C GLY A 704 34.44 43.48 9.16
N THR A 705 33.77 42.86 10.16
CA THR A 705 32.42 42.27 10.09
C THR A 705 31.34 43.00 10.94
N PHE A 706 30.06 42.67 10.72
CA PHE A 706 28.87 42.96 11.58
C PHE A 706 28.37 44.44 11.65
N PRO A 707 27.27 44.77 12.38
CA PRO A 707 25.87 44.38 12.11
C PRO A 707 24.85 45.55 12.27
N ASN A 708 23.55 45.28 12.02
CA ASN A 708 22.32 45.89 12.59
C ASN A 708 22.10 47.43 12.71
N SER A 709 20.82 47.82 12.57
CA SER A 709 20.14 49.06 13.02
C SER A 709 20.20 50.37 12.19
N ALA A 710 19.06 50.66 11.54
CA ALA A 710 18.28 51.92 11.45
C ALA A 710 18.95 53.32 11.56
N LEU A 711 18.65 54.22 10.60
CA LEU A 711 17.69 55.35 10.75
C LEU A 711 17.62 56.33 9.54
N THR A 712 16.40 56.81 9.25
CA THR A 712 16.00 58.12 8.62
C THR A 712 16.50 58.51 7.22
N GLN A 713 15.58 58.56 6.23
CA GLN A 713 14.98 59.77 5.59
C GLN A 713 15.68 60.13 4.24
N ASP A 714 15.02 60.45 3.11
CA ASP A 714 13.73 61.13 2.87
C ASP A 714 12.86 60.54 1.71
N LEU A 715 11.53 60.64 1.89
CA LEU A 715 10.42 61.04 0.98
C LEU A 715 10.55 61.01 -0.59
N PRO A 716 9.43 61.12 -1.36
CA PRO A 716 8.23 60.27 -1.42
C PRO A 716 7.81 59.94 -2.88
N VAL A 717 7.04 58.87 -3.14
CA VAL A 717 6.29 58.73 -4.42
C VAL A 717 4.89 58.17 -4.18
N GLU A 718 3.91 58.84 -4.78
CA GLU A 718 2.47 58.58 -4.66
C GLU A 718 2.00 57.42 -5.56
N ARG A 719 0.94 56.71 -5.14
CA ARG A 719 -0.05 56.13 -6.08
C ARG A 719 -1.08 57.24 -6.37
N PRO A 720 -1.58 57.40 -7.62
CA PRO A 720 -2.89 56.85 -7.99
C PRO A 720 -2.94 56.44 -9.49
N GLU A 721 -4.03 56.09 -10.19
CA GLU A 721 -5.48 55.93 -9.91
C GLU A 721 -5.97 54.53 -10.41
N ALA A 722 -7.26 54.21 -10.23
CA ALA A 722 -8.00 53.27 -11.07
C ALA A 722 -9.24 53.99 -11.65
N VAL A 723 -9.52 53.82 -12.95
CA VAL A 723 -10.74 54.29 -13.64
C VAL A 723 -11.05 53.27 -14.75
N ILE A 724 -11.95 52.30 -14.56
CA ILE A 724 -13.42 52.38 -14.70
C ILE A 724 -13.90 52.70 -16.15
N TRP A 725 -14.21 51.62 -16.86
CA TRP A 725 -15.33 51.37 -17.79
C TRP A 725 -15.85 52.38 -18.84
N GLN A 726 -16.09 51.80 -20.02
CA GLN A 726 -17.06 52.13 -21.08
C GLN A 726 -16.91 53.44 -21.88
N GLN A 727 -16.51 53.27 -23.15
CA GLN A 727 -17.25 53.86 -24.28
C GLN A 727 -17.24 52.95 -25.53
N LEU A 728 -18.45 52.54 -25.91
CA LEU A 728 -18.97 52.33 -27.28
C LEU A 728 -18.31 51.30 -28.22
N LEU A 729 -19.08 50.24 -28.47
CA LEU A 729 -19.10 49.46 -29.71
C LEU A 729 -19.22 50.34 -30.97
N GLU A 730 -18.52 49.97 -32.05
CA GLU A 730 -19.07 50.00 -33.42
C GLU A 730 -18.20 49.18 -34.40
N LEU A 731 -18.85 48.42 -35.30
CA LEU A 731 -18.32 47.85 -36.57
C LEU A 731 -17.15 46.84 -36.44
N GLN A 732 -17.31 45.52 -36.58
CA GLN A 732 -17.97 44.78 -37.67
C GLN A 732 -17.62 45.26 -39.09
N SER A 733 -16.49 44.77 -39.61
CA SER A 733 -16.24 44.53 -41.04
C SER A 733 -15.03 43.60 -41.20
N PHE A 734 -15.17 42.34 -41.59
CA PHE A 734 -16.39 41.58 -41.90
C PHE A 734 -16.20 40.12 -41.48
#